data_AF-A0A4W2FGJ5-F1
#
_entry.id   AF-A0A4W2FGJ5-F1
#
_cell.length_a   1.000
_cell.length_b   1.000
_cell.length_c   1.000
_cell.angle_alpha   90.00
_cell.angle_beta   90.00
_cell.angle_gamma   90.00
#
_symmetry.space_group_name_H-M   'P 1'
#
loop_
_entity.id
_entity.type
_entity.pdbx_description
1 polymer ?
#
loop_
_entity_poly.entity_id
_entity_poly.type
_entity_poly.pdbx_seq_one_letter_code
_entity_poly.pdbx_strand_id
1 'polypeptide(L)'
;MGVPAFFRWLSRKYPSIIVNCVEEKPKECNGVKIPVDASKPNPNDVEFDNLYLDMNGIIHPCTHPEDKPAPKNEDEMMVAIFEYIDRLFNIVRPRRLLYMAIDGVAPRAKMNQQRSRRFRASKEGMEAEIEKQRVREEILAKGGYLPPEEIKERFDSNCITPGTEFMDNLAKCLRYYIADRLNNDPGWKNLTVILSDASAPGEGEHKIMDYIRRQRAQPNHDPNTHHCLCGADADLIMLGLATHEPNFTIIREEFKPNKPKPCGLCNQFGHDVKDCEGLPREKKGKHDELADSLPCAEGEFIFIRLSVLREYLERELTMASLPFTFDVERSIDDWVFMCFFVGNDFLPHLPSLEIREGAIDRLVNIYKNVVHKTGDSFRRRQKEKRKRMKRDQPSFSPGGILTPHALGSRSSPGSQVASNPRQAAYEMRMQNNLSPSVSPNTSFTSDGSPSPRGGIKRKADDSDSEPEPEDNVRLWEAGWKQRYYKNKFDVDAADEKFRRKVVQSYVEGLCWVLRYYYQGCASWKWYYPFHYAPFASDFEGIADMPSDFEKGTKPFKPLEQLMGVFPAASGNFLPPSWRKLMSDPDSSIIDFYPEDFAIDLNGKRYAWQGVALLPFVDERRLRAALEEVYPDLTPEETRRNSLGGDVLFVGKHHPLHDFILELYKTGSTESVDVPPELCHGIQGKFSLDEEAVLPNQVVCSPIPVLKDLTHNAVISINFKDPQFAEDYIFKAVMLPGARKPAPVLKPSDWEKSSNGRQWKPQLGFNRDRRPVHLDPAAFRALGHVMPRGSSGTGVYSNAAPPPAAFQGNMYRPLLRGQAQIPKLMSNVRPQDSWRGPPPLFQQQRFDRGVGAEPLLPWNRMLQTQNAAFQPNQYQMLAGPGGYPPRRDDRGGRQGYPREGRKYPLPPPSGRYSWN
;
A
#
# COMPACT_ATOMS: atom_id res chain seq x y z
N MET A 1 11.97 -6.66 -1.16
CA MET A 1 11.55 -6.34 0.23
C MET A 1 10.34 -7.18 0.53
N GLY A 2 10.19 -7.72 1.74
CA GLY A 2 8.93 -8.36 2.13
C GLY A 2 7.93 -7.32 2.64
N VAL A 3 6.68 -7.38 2.20
CA VAL A 3 5.60 -6.49 2.66
C VAL A 3 5.51 -6.39 4.19
N PRO A 4 5.52 -7.51 4.96
CA PRO A 4 5.54 -7.44 6.42
C PRO A 4 6.82 -6.83 7.00
N ALA A 5 7.95 -6.87 6.28
CA ALA A 5 9.22 -6.33 6.77
C ALA A 5 9.28 -4.80 6.62
N PHE A 6 8.83 -4.25 5.49
CA PHE A 6 8.75 -2.80 5.31
C PHE A 6 7.72 -2.18 6.24
N PHE A 7 6.50 -2.71 6.27
CA PHE A 7 5.44 -2.20 7.14
C PHE A 7 5.83 -2.27 8.62
N ARG A 8 6.54 -3.32 9.07
CA ARG A 8 7.03 -3.47 10.45
C ARG A 8 8.20 -2.53 10.80
N TRP A 9 9.02 -2.11 9.84
CA TRP A 9 10.00 -1.03 10.08
C TRP A 9 9.27 0.32 10.18
N LEU A 10 8.35 0.59 9.26
CA LEU A 10 7.60 1.85 9.17
C LEU A 10 6.75 2.10 10.42
N SER A 11 5.98 1.08 10.88
CA SER A 11 5.12 1.17 12.06
C SER A 11 5.87 1.34 13.37
N ARG A 12 7.10 0.79 13.46
CA ARG A 12 8.00 0.99 14.60
C ARG A 12 8.63 2.38 14.62
N LYS A 13 9.01 2.90 13.45
CA LYS A 13 9.71 4.21 13.34
C LYS A 13 8.75 5.39 13.41
N TYR A 14 7.55 5.27 12.83
CA TYR A 14 6.57 6.34 12.69
C TYR A 14 5.19 5.95 13.24
N PRO A 15 5.06 5.54 14.52
CA PRO A 15 3.84 4.90 15.03
C PRO A 15 2.55 5.72 14.88
N SER A 16 2.63 7.06 14.88
CA SER A 16 1.45 7.93 14.78
C SER A 16 0.78 7.95 13.39
N ILE A 17 1.36 7.30 12.36
CA ILE A 17 0.70 7.15 11.06
C ILE A 17 -0.48 6.16 11.13
N ILE A 18 -0.45 5.21 12.07
CA ILE A 18 -1.47 4.15 12.21
C ILE A 18 -2.63 4.63 13.09
N VAL A 19 -3.86 4.31 12.66
CA VAL A 19 -5.11 4.49 13.42
C VAL A 19 -5.98 3.26 13.20
N ASN A 20 -6.44 2.60 14.28
CA ASN A 20 -7.38 1.49 14.18
C ASN A 20 -8.75 1.99 13.69
N CYS A 21 -9.37 1.25 12.76
CA CYS A 21 -10.67 1.59 12.22
C CYS A 21 -11.78 1.38 13.28
N VAL A 22 -12.76 2.27 13.28
CA VAL A 22 -14.03 2.13 14.00
C VAL A 22 -15.03 1.51 13.03
N GLU A 23 -15.49 0.31 13.35
CA GLU A 23 -16.45 -0.46 12.56
C GLU A 23 -17.81 -0.46 13.28
N GLU A 24 -18.85 0.08 12.63
CA GLU A 24 -20.23 -0.14 13.07
C GLU A 24 -20.67 -1.54 12.62
N LYS A 25 -21.08 -2.39 13.57
CA LYS A 25 -21.58 -3.74 13.26
C LYS A 25 -23.10 -3.75 13.04
N PRO A 26 -23.62 -4.60 12.14
CA PRO A 26 -25.06 -4.83 11.97
C PRO A 26 -25.74 -5.16 13.29
N LYS A 27 -26.98 -4.70 13.48
CA LYS A 27 -27.73 -4.90 14.73
C LYS A 27 -28.82 -5.95 14.52
N GLU A 28 -28.78 -7.03 15.26
CA GLU A 28 -29.87 -8.00 15.26
C GLU A 28 -31.02 -7.50 16.16
N CYS A 29 -32.24 -7.54 15.64
CA CYS A 29 -33.47 -7.16 16.34
C CYS A 29 -34.57 -8.16 15.95
N ASN A 30 -35.09 -8.91 16.92
CA ASN A 30 -36.15 -9.92 16.72
C ASN A 30 -35.80 -10.96 15.63
N GLY A 31 -34.54 -11.39 15.53
CA GLY A 31 -34.06 -12.32 14.48
C GLY A 31 -33.83 -11.68 13.10
N VAL A 32 -34.04 -10.36 12.96
CA VAL A 32 -33.75 -9.61 11.73
C VAL A 32 -32.44 -8.84 11.91
N LYS A 33 -31.45 -9.15 11.06
CA LYS A 33 -30.16 -8.43 11.00
C LYS A 33 -30.34 -7.11 10.27
N ILE A 34 -30.46 -6.01 11.02
CA ILE A 34 -30.53 -4.65 10.46
C ILE A 34 -29.14 -4.27 9.91
N PRO A 35 -29.03 -3.92 8.62
CA PRO A 35 -27.76 -3.55 8.00
C PRO A 35 -27.21 -2.23 8.56
N VAL A 36 -25.93 -1.99 8.30
CA VAL A 36 -25.26 -0.73 8.62
C VAL A 36 -25.70 0.32 7.60
N ASP A 37 -26.04 1.52 8.07
CA ASP A 37 -26.47 2.62 7.20
C ASP A 37 -25.28 3.52 6.86
N ALA A 38 -24.59 3.17 5.76
CA ALA A 38 -23.45 3.90 5.24
C ALA A 38 -23.77 5.33 4.79
N SER A 39 -25.04 5.73 4.64
CA SER A 39 -25.41 7.13 4.31
C SER A 39 -25.16 8.09 5.49
N LYS A 40 -25.05 7.57 6.72
CA LYS A 40 -24.71 8.35 7.92
C LYS A 40 -23.24 8.81 7.91
N PRO A 41 -22.91 9.90 8.63
CA PRO A 41 -21.52 10.33 8.85
C PRO A 41 -20.63 9.19 9.33
N ASN A 42 -19.35 9.23 8.96
CA ASN A 42 -18.42 8.14 9.22
C ASN A 42 -17.99 8.09 10.71
N PRO A 43 -18.11 6.92 11.40
CA PRO A 43 -17.75 6.77 12.81
C PRO A 43 -16.24 6.93 13.11
N ASN A 44 -15.39 7.05 12.09
CA ASN A 44 -13.95 7.28 12.22
C ASN A 44 -13.56 8.76 12.42
N ASP A 45 -14.54 9.67 12.53
CA ASP A 45 -14.35 11.13 12.53
C ASP A 45 -13.70 11.68 11.24
N VAL A 46 -13.90 11.00 10.11
CA VAL A 46 -13.31 11.37 8.80
C VAL A 46 -14.21 10.91 7.66
N GLU A 47 -14.56 11.84 6.76
CA GLU A 47 -15.22 11.51 5.50
C GLU A 47 -14.16 11.30 4.40
N PHE A 48 -14.43 10.37 3.49
CA PHE A 48 -13.60 10.08 2.32
C PHE A 48 -14.40 10.33 1.04
N ASP A 49 -13.81 10.99 0.06
CA ASP A 49 -14.48 11.22 -1.22
C ASP A 49 -14.42 9.97 -2.09
N ASN A 50 -13.22 9.38 -2.21
CA ASN A 50 -12.92 8.31 -3.15
C ASN A 50 -12.34 7.08 -2.43
N LEU A 51 -12.97 5.92 -2.59
CA LEU A 51 -12.43 4.62 -2.20
C LEU A 51 -11.89 3.88 -3.44
N TYR A 52 -10.64 3.44 -3.35
CA TYR A 52 -9.97 2.63 -4.36
C TYR A 52 -9.71 1.24 -3.79
N LEU A 53 -10.09 0.18 -4.50
CA LEU A 53 -9.86 -1.21 -4.11
C LEU A 53 -8.88 -1.86 -5.08
N ASP A 54 -7.70 -2.22 -4.59
CA ASP A 54 -6.96 -3.35 -5.16
C ASP A 54 -7.76 -4.63 -4.85
N MET A 55 -8.39 -5.19 -5.88
CA MET A 55 -9.21 -6.39 -5.75
C MET A 55 -8.35 -7.64 -5.54
N ASN A 56 -7.10 -7.68 -5.98
CA ASN A 56 -6.24 -8.85 -5.78
C ASN A 56 -5.87 -9.04 -4.30
N GLY A 57 -5.69 -7.93 -3.57
CA GLY A 57 -5.62 -7.90 -2.11
C GLY A 57 -6.88 -8.40 -1.37
N ILE A 58 -8.02 -8.56 -2.06
CA ILE A 58 -9.30 -9.06 -1.53
C ILE A 58 -9.56 -10.52 -1.96
N ILE A 59 -9.38 -10.83 -3.24
CA ILE A 59 -9.63 -12.14 -3.84
C ILE A 59 -8.78 -13.23 -3.17
N HIS A 60 -7.51 -12.94 -2.88
CA HIS A 60 -6.61 -13.89 -2.22
C HIS A 60 -7.13 -14.31 -0.81
N PRO A 61 -7.35 -13.39 0.16
CA PRO A 61 -7.96 -13.73 1.45
C PRO A 61 -9.33 -14.41 1.38
N CYS A 62 -10.19 -14.06 0.42
CA CYS A 62 -11.53 -14.64 0.33
C CYS A 62 -11.54 -16.06 -0.28
N THR A 63 -10.60 -16.40 -1.16
CA THR A 63 -10.54 -17.72 -1.82
C THR A 63 -9.73 -18.75 -1.03
N HIS A 64 -8.68 -18.33 -0.31
CA HIS A 64 -7.84 -19.20 0.53
C HIS A 64 -7.49 -18.53 1.87
N PRO A 65 -8.47 -18.33 2.77
CA PRO A 65 -8.26 -17.70 4.06
C PRO A 65 -7.34 -18.53 4.98
N GLU A 66 -6.40 -17.87 5.67
CA GLU A 66 -5.49 -18.57 6.61
C GLU A 66 -6.16 -18.99 7.93
N ASP A 67 -7.18 -18.26 8.37
CA ASP A 67 -7.82 -18.38 9.69
C ASP A 67 -9.21 -19.07 9.67
N LYS A 68 -9.68 -19.48 8.49
CA LYS A 68 -11.01 -20.07 8.25
C LYS A 68 -10.90 -21.27 7.30
N PRO A 69 -11.86 -22.21 7.28
CA PRO A 69 -11.93 -23.18 6.17
C PRO A 69 -12.11 -22.44 4.84
N ALA A 70 -11.47 -22.93 3.78
CA ALA A 70 -11.67 -22.40 2.43
C ALA A 70 -13.11 -22.63 1.94
N PRO A 71 -13.65 -21.73 1.09
CA PRO A 71 -14.93 -21.93 0.41
C PRO A 71 -14.99 -23.23 -0.40
N LYS A 72 -16.19 -23.79 -0.60
CA LYS A 72 -16.36 -25.09 -1.29
C LYS A 72 -16.35 -25.00 -2.82
N ASN A 73 -16.75 -23.86 -3.37
CA ASN A 73 -16.93 -23.62 -4.81
C ASN A 73 -16.76 -22.12 -5.14
N GLU A 74 -16.77 -21.75 -6.42
CA GLU A 74 -16.66 -20.35 -6.83
C GLU A 74 -17.79 -19.47 -6.28
N ASP A 75 -19.04 -19.96 -6.21
CA ASP A 75 -20.17 -19.20 -5.66
C ASP A 75 -19.92 -18.69 -4.23
N GLU A 76 -19.44 -19.58 -3.34
CA GLU A 76 -19.08 -19.21 -1.96
C GLU A 76 -17.90 -18.22 -1.92
N MET A 77 -16.97 -18.29 -2.89
CA MET A 77 -15.85 -17.32 -3.02
C MET A 77 -16.35 -15.94 -3.46
N MET A 78 -17.23 -15.87 -4.47
CA MET A 78 -17.78 -14.61 -4.97
C MET A 78 -18.63 -13.91 -3.89
N VAL A 79 -19.44 -14.67 -3.14
CA VAL A 79 -20.19 -14.13 -1.99
C VAL A 79 -19.24 -13.63 -0.89
N ALA A 80 -18.16 -14.35 -0.58
CA ALA A 80 -17.16 -13.90 0.39
C ALA A 80 -16.42 -12.62 -0.07
N ILE A 81 -16.19 -12.45 -1.37
CA ILE A 81 -15.66 -11.20 -1.95
C ILE A 81 -16.67 -10.06 -1.78
N PHE A 82 -17.96 -10.28 -2.07
CA PHE A 82 -19.01 -9.28 -1.88
C PHE A 82 -19.14 -8.81 -0.41
N GLU A 83 -19.14 -9.75 0.55
CA GLU A 83 -19.15 -9.40 1.99
C GLU A 83 -17.91 -8.61 2.41
N TYR A 84 -16.74 -8.88 1.82
CA TYR A 84 -15.51 -8.15 2.11
C TYR A 84 -15.54 -6.71 1.55
N ILE A 85 -16.05 -6.53 0.33
CA ILE A 85 -16.25 -5.19 -0.26
C ILE A 85 -17.26 -4.40 0.58
N ASP A 86 -18.40 -5.00 0.95
CA ASP A 86 -19.40 -4.37 1.82
C ASP A 86 -18.79 -3.94 3.17
N ARG A 87 -17.92 -4.77 3.76
CA ARG A 87 -17.25 -4.47 5.03
C ARG A 87 -16.33 -3.26 4.91
N LEU A 88 -15.49 -3.22 3.87
CA LEU A 88 -14.64 -2.06 3.56
C LEU A 88 -15.48 -0.80 3.30
N PHE A 89 -16.54 -0.92 2.51
CA PHE A 89 -17.44 0.17 2.17
C PHE A 89 -18.09 0.77 3.42
N ASN A 90 -18.55 -0.06 4.36
CA ASN A 90 -19.17 0.39 5.60
C ASN A 90 -18.21 1.09 6.58
N ILE A 91 -16.90 0.79 6.49
CA ILE A 91 -15.84 1.45 7.27
C ILE A 91 -15.42 2.78 6.64
N VAL A 92 -15.25 2.83 5.32
CA VAL A 92 -14.72 4.01 4.60
C VAL A 92 -15.81 5.01 4.22
N ARG A 93 -16.99 4.53 3.79
CA ARG A 93 -18.15 5.32 3.35
C ARG A 93 -17.77 6.41 2.33
N PRO A 94 -17.25 6.03 1.14
CA PRO A 94 -16.92 6.98 0.08
C PRO A 94 -18.14 7.86 -0.27
N ARG A 95 -17.89 9.10 -0.72
CA ARG A 95 -18.93 10.11 -0.97
C ARG A 95 -19.04 10.58 -2.43
N ARG A 96 -18.08 10.22 -3.29
CA ARG A 96 -18.07 10.54 -4.74
C ARG A 96 -17.80 9.31 -5.61
N LEU A 97 -16.74 8.56 -5.29
CA LEU A 97 -16.22 7.47 -6.14
C LEU A 97 -15.96 6.17 -5.37
N LEU A 98 -16.35 5.04 -5.97
CA LEU A 98 -15.75 3.73 -5.71
C LEU A 98 -15.05 3.25 -6.99
N TYR A 99 -13.75 3.00 -6.94
CA TYR A 99 -12.95 2.46 -8.05
C TYR A 99 -12.45 1.06 -7.69
N MET A 100 -12.81 0.05 -8.47
CA MET A 100 -12.52 -1.36 -8.22
C MET A 100 -11.55 -1.87 -9.29
N ALA A 101 -10.29 -2.13 -8.90
CA ALA A 101 -9.21 -2.48 -9.81
C ALA A 101 -8.80 -3.95 -9.62
N ILE A 102 -9.07 -4.78 -10.61
CA ILE A 102 -8.52 -6.14 -10.71
C ILE A 102 -7.21 -6.06 -11.48
N ASP A 103 -6.19 -6.86 -11.16
CA ASP A 103 -5.00 -6.96 -12.00
C ASP A 103 -5.40 -7.34 -13.43
N GLY A 104 -4.94 -6.55 -14.41
CA GLY A 104 -4.93 -6.91 -15.82
C GLY A 104 -3.54 -7.39 -16.26
N VAL A 105 -3.32 -7.49 -17.57
CA VAL A 105 -2.00 -7.88 -18.10
C VAL A 105 -0.93 -6.90 -17.63
N ALA A 106 0.12 -7.40 -16.98
CA ALA A 106 1.17 -6.62 -16.36
C ALA A 106 2.38 -6.39 -17.31
N PRO A 107 3.26 -5.42 -17.03
CA PRO A 107 4.49 -5.24 -17.79
C PRO A 107 5.45 -6.44 -17.66
N ARG A 108 6.29 -6.68 -18.68
CA ARG A 108 7.23 -7.82 -18.73
C ARG A 108 8.13 -7.93 -17.50
N ALA A 109 8.52 -6.81 -16.91
CA ALA A 109 9.25 -6.77 -15.64
C ALA A 109 8.50 -7.48 -14.49
N LYS A 110 7.20 -7.21 -14.31
CA LYS A 110 6.36 -7.87 -13.30
C LYS A 110 6.04 -9.32 -13.68
N MET A 111 5.83 -9.63 -14.96
CA MET A 111 5.56 -11.00 -15.42
C MET A 111 6.63 -11.99 -14.93
N ASN A 112 7.90 -11.58 -14.87
CA ASN A 112 8.98 -12.43 -14.34
C ASN A 112 8.86 -12.69 -12.82
N GLN A 113 8.45 -11.69 -12.03
CA GLN A 113 8.16 -11.83 -10.61
C GLN A 113 6.96 -12.74 -10.39
N GLN A 114 5.88 -12.52 -11.14
CA GLN A 114 4.68 -13.36 -11.12
C GLN A 114 5.03 -14.80 -11.47
N ARG A 115 5.77 -15.05 -12.56
CA ARG A 115 6.22 -16.40 -12.95
C ARG A 115 7.01 -17.10 -11.85
N SER A 116 7.96 -16.40 -11.22
CA SER A 116 8.72 -16.91 -10.08
C SER A 116 7.81 -17.32 -8.90
N ARG A 117 6.77 -16.53 -8.60
CA ARG A 117 5.77 -16.87 -7.57
C ARG A 117 4.88 -18.05 -7.97
N ARG A 118 4.38 -18.09 -9.21
CA ARG A 118 3.45 -19.12 -9.72
C ARG A 118 4.11 -20.51 -9.81
N PHE A 119 5.34 -20.58 -10.32
CA PHE A 119 6.15 -21.82 -10.30
C PHE A 119 6.46 -22.27 -8.86
N ARG A 120 6.84 -21.35 -7.96
CA ARG A 120 7.08 -21.66 -6.54
C ARG A 120 5.84 -22.20 -5.85
N ALA A 121 4.69 -21.54 -5.97
CA ALA A 121 3.44 -21.98 -5.36
C ALA A 121 3.01 -23.37 -5.87
N SER A 122 3.27 -23.68 -7.14
CA SER A 122 3.05 -25.03 -7.71
C SER A 122 3.98 -26.08 -7.11
N LYS A 123 5.27 -25.76 -6.92
CA LYS A 123 6.26 -26.69 -6.32
C LYS A 123 5.99 -26.90 -4.82
N GLU A 124 5.89 -25.82 -4.04
CA GLU A 124 5.56 -25.87 -2.61
C GLU A 124 4.21 -26.58 -2.38
N GLY A 125 3.22 -26.35 -3.26
CA GLY A 125 1.91 -27.00 -3.22
C GLY A 125 1.91 -28.48 -3.67
N MET A 126 2.96 -28.96 -4.33
CA MET A 126 3.14 -30.38 -4.65
C MET A 126 3.88 -31.09 -3.50
N GLU A 127 4.99 -30.51 -3.05
CA GLU A 127 5.79 -30.98 -1.92
C GLU A 127 4.93 -31.13 -0.65
N ALA A 128 4.08 -30.14 -0.36
CA ALA A 128 3.16 -30.18 0.79
C ALA A 128 2.09 -31.28 0.71
N GLU A 129 1.66 -31.69 -0.49
CA GLU A 129 0.68 -32.77 -0.65
C GLU A 129 1.35 -34.14 -0.51
N ILE A 130 2.56 -34.30 -1.05
CA ILE A 130 3.39 -35.51 -0.88
C ILE A 130 3.70 -35.72 0.60
N GLU A 131 4.12 -34.68 1.32
CA GLU A 131 4.39 -34.78 2.77
C GLU A 131 3.12 -35.04 3.59
N LYS A 132 2.00 -34.38 3.24
CA LYS A 132 0.70 -34.63 3.87
C LYS A 132 0.25 -36.09 3.69
N GLN A 133 0.42 -36.68 2.50
CA GLN A 133 0.13 -38.08 2.24
C GLN A 133 1.09 -39.00 3.02
N ARG A 134 2.40 -38.72 3.01
CA ARG A 134 3.42 -39.50 3.75
C ARG A 134 3.10 -39.58 5.24
N VAL A 135 2.80 -38.43 5.87
CA VAL A 135 2.44 -38.36 7.29
C VAL A 135 1.07 -39.00 7.56
N ARG A 136 0.10 -38.87 6.64
CA ARG A 136 -1.20 -39.56 6.74
C ARG A 136 -1.02 -41.09 6.79
N GLU A 137 -0.24 -41.65 5.88
CA GLU A 137 0.07 -43.09 5.84
C GLU A 137 0.81 -43.54 7.09
N GLU A 138 1.78 -42.75 7.58
CA GLU A 138 2.54 -43.04 8.80
C GLU A 138 1.65 -43.07 10.06
N ILE A 139 0.71 -42.12 10.20
CA ILE A 139 -0.26 -42.08 11.32
C ILE A 139 -1.21 -43.28 11.26
N LEU A 140 -1.74 -43.61 10.08
CA LEU A 140 -2.63 -44.76 9.90
C LEU A 140 -1.91 -46.09 10.18
N ALA A 141 -0.65 -46.24 9.77
CA ALA A 141 0.19 -47.39 10.10
C ALA A 141 0.48 -47.51 11.61
N LYS A 142 0.57 -46.38 12.31
CA LYS A 142 0.67 -46.32 13.79
C LYS A 142 -0.67 -46.55 14.52
N GLY A 143 -1.78 -46.68 13.80
CA GLY A 143 -3.12 -46.86 14.36
C GLY A 143 -3.78 -45.57 14.88
N GLY A 144 -3.26 -44.40 14.51
CA GLY A 144 -3.85 -43.10 14.82
C GLY A 144 -5.14 -42.84 14.04
N TYR A 145 -6.01 -41.97 14.57
CA TYR A 145 -7.28 -41.62 13.95
C TYR A 145 -7.18 -40.30 13.18
N LEU A 146 -7.48 -40.34 11.88
CA LEU A 146 -7.60 -39.15 11.03
C LEU A 146 -9.02 -39.06 10.46
N PRO A 147 -9.56 -37.84 10.27
CA PRO A 147 -10.84 -37.67 9.58
C PRO A 147 -10.77 -38.20 8.14
N PRO A 148 -11.89 -38.67 7.56
CA PRO A 148 -11.98 -39.02 6.16
C PRO A 148 -11.51 -37.89 5.24
N GLU A 149 -11.06 -38.22 4.04
CA GLU A 149 -10.75 -37.19 3.05
C GLU A 149 -12.04 -36.64 2.45
N GLU A 150 -12.37 -35.41 2.84
CA GLU A 150 -13.32 -34.59 2.11
C GLU A 150 -12.74 -34.33 0.71
N ILE A 151 -13.37 -34.93 -0.31
CA ILE A 151 -13.04 -34.65 -1.72
C ILE A 151 -13.53 -33.23 -2.04
N LYS A 152 -12.69 -32.25 -1.67
CA LYS A 152 -12.82 -30.85 -2.05
C LYS A 152 -12.04 -30.64 -3.34
N GLU A 153 -12.65 -29.95 -4.31
CA GLU A 153 -11.92 -29.48 -5.48
C GLU A 153 -10.83 -28.52 -5.03
N ARG A 154 -9.59 -28.81 -5.42
CA ARG A 154 -8.43 -28.05 -4.99
C ARG A 154 -8.38 -26.73 -5.75
N PHE A 155 -8.70 -25.63 -5.07
CA PHE A 155 -8.55 -24.28 -5.62
C PHE A 155 -7.07 -23.98 -5.91
N ASP A 156 -6.69 -24.00 -7.18
CA ASP A 156 -5.38 -23.51 -7.63
C ASP A 156 -5.43 -21.98 -7.72
N SER A 157 -4.82 -21.31 -6.73
CA SER A 157 -4.70 -19.84 -6.65
C SER A 157 -4.01 -19.18 -7.86
N ASN A 158 -3.43 -19.97 -8.79
CA ASN A 158 -2.94 -19.48 -10.07
C ASN A 158 -4.09 -19.03 -11.00
N CYS A 159 -5.33 -19.49 -10.79
CA CYS A 159 -6.52 -19.00 -11.49
C CYS A 159 -6.74 -17.48 -11.35
N ILE A 160 -6.21 -16.86 -10.28
CA ILE A 160 -6.24 -15.41 -10.03
C ILE A 160 -5.18 -14.71 -10.91
N THR A 161 -5.36 -14.81 -12.23
CA THR A 161 -4.46 -14.25 -13.25
C THR A 161 -5.30 -13.88 -14.50
N PRO A 162 -5.06 -12.73 -15.16
CA PRO A 162 -5.82 -12.30 -16.34
C PRO A 162 -5.96 -13.36 -17.43
N GLY A 163 -7.16 -13.48 -17.99
CA GLY A 163 -7.46 -14.39 -19.10
C GLY A 163 -7.93 -15.79 -18.68
N THR A 164 -8.00 -16.11 -17.39
CA THR A 164 -8.64 -17.35 -16.90
C THR A 164 -10.17 -17.23 -16.88
N GLU A 165 -10.87 -18.35 -16.73
CA GLU A 165 -12.34 -18.37 -16.68
C GLU A 165 -12.86 -17.77 -15.37
N PHE A 166 -12.21 -18.08 -14.25
CA PHE A 166 -12.47 -17.49 -12.93
C PHE A 166 -12.49 -15.94 -12.96
N MET A 167 -11.56 -15.30 -13.67
CA MET A 167 -11.46 -13.83 -13.70
C MET A 167 -12.54 -13.19 -14.60
N ASP A 168 -13.01 -13.89 -15.63
CA ASP A 168 -14.14 -13.47 -16.48
C ASP A 168 -15.48 -13.67 -15.74
N ASN A 169 -15.62 -14.79 -15.00
CA ASN A 169 -16.75 -15.04 -14.09
C ASN A 169 -16.80 -13.98 -12.96
N LEU A 170 -15.66 -13.67 -12.34
CA LEU A 170 -15.53 -12.62 -11.33
C LEU A 170 -15.97 -11.25 -11.88
N ALA A 171 -15.58 -10.89 -13.10
CA ALA A 171 -16.01 -9.63 -13.72
C ALA A 171 -17.54 -9.58 -13.87
N LYS A 172 -18.16 -10.64 -14.40
CA LYS A 172 -19.63 -10.77 -14.52
C LYS A 172 -20.32 -10.68 -13.15
N CYS A 173 -19.80 -11.38 -12.15
CA CYS A 173 -20.27 -11.33 -10.75
C CYS A 173 -20.19 -9.90 -10.17
N LEU A 174 -19.09 -9.18 -10.40
CA LEU A 174 -18.90 -7.82 -9.91
C LEU A 174 -19.82 -6.80 -10.61
N ARG A 175 -20.09 -6.94 -11.92
CA ARG A 175 -21.09 -6.10 -12.62
C ARG A 175 -22.49 -6.27 -12.02
N TYR A 176 -22.89 -7.51 -11.71
CA TYR A 176 -24.15 -7.79 -10.99
C TYR A 176 -24.15 -7.19 -9.56
N TYR A 177 -23.06 -7.35 -8.80
CA TYR A 177 -22.93 -6.81 -7.44
C TYR A 177 -23.05 -5.27 -7.41
N ILE A 178 -22.37 -4.57 -8.33
CA ILE A 178 -22.45 -3.10 -8.45
C ILE A 178 -23.87 -2.67 -8.80
N ALA A 179 -24.55 -3.40 -9.71
CA ALA A 179 -25.95 -3.13 -10.05
C ALA A 179 -26.89 -3.36 -8.86
N ASP A 180 -26.71 -4.42 -8.08
CA ASP A 180 -27.53 -4.66 -6.88
C ASP A 180 -27.35 -3.55 -5.84
N ARG A 181 -26.10 -3.23 -5.48
CA ARG A 181 -25.82 -2.22 -4.44
C ARG A 181 -26.28 -0.83 -4.86
N LEU A 182 -26.11 -0.42 -6.12
CA LEU A 182 -26.64 0.87 -6.62
C LEU A 182 -28.18 0.92 -6.69
N ASN A 183 -28.88 -0.22 -6.75
CA ASN A 183 -30.35 -0.27 -6.65
C ASN A 183 -30.84 -0.28 -5.18
N ASN A 184 -30.15 -1.01 -4.30
CA ASN A 184 -30.68 -1.42 -2.99
C ASN A 184 -30.03 -0.72 -1.78
N ASP A 185 -28.79 -0.21 -1.88
CA ASP A 185 -28.06 0.39 -0.75
C ASP A 185 -28.15 1.94 -0.75
N PRO A 186 -28.65 2.58 0.35
CA PRO A 186 -28.81 4.03 0.41
C PRO A 186 -27.49 4.80 0.47
N GLY A 187 -26.38 4.18 0.85
CA GLY A 187 -25.04 4.75 0.82
C GLY A 187 -24.44 4.79 -0.59
N TRP A 188 -24.85 3.89 -1.49
CA TRP A 188 -24.39 3.84 -2.88
C TRP A 188 -25.15 4.80 -3.81
N LYS A 189 -26.36 5.21 -3.43
CA LYS A 189 -27.34 5.99 -4.22
C LYS A 189 -26.79 7.13 -5.09
N ASN A 190 -25.77 7.85 -4.62
CA ASN A 190 -25.19 9.02 -5.28
C ASN A 190 -23.73 8.81 -5.71
N LEU A 191 -23.23 7.57 -5.73
CA LEU A 191 -21.84 7.28 -6.14
C LEU A 191 -21.72 7.09 -7.65
N THR A 192 -20.58 7.52 -8.16
CA THR A 192 -19.99 6.94 -9.36
C THR A 192 -19.21 5.68 -8.96
N VAL A 193 -19.43 4.58 -9.65
CA VAL A 193 -18.66 3.34 -9.46
C VAL A 193 -17.93 3.02 -10.76
N ILE A 194 -16.64 2.71 -10.70
CA ILE A 194 -15.83 2.31 -11.85
C ILE A 194 -15.26 0.92 -11.57
N LEU A 195 -15.50 -0.02 -12.49
CA LEU A 195 -14.89 -1.36 -12.50
C LEU A 195 -13.82 -1.40 -13.59
N SER A 196 -12.58 -1.63 -13.20
CA SER A 196 -11.46 -1.91 -14.10
C SER A 196 -11.09 -3.39 -13.96
N ASP A 197 -11.74 -4.24 -14.74
CA ASP A 197 -11.56 -5.69 -14.68
C ASP A 197 -10.23 -6.17 -15.30
N ALA A 198 -10.02 -7.49 -15.32
CA ALA A 198 -8.76 -8.10 -15.76
C ALA A 198 -8.49 -7.98 -17.28
N SER A 199 -9.47 -7.56 -18.08
CA SER A 199 -9.29 -7.26 -19.51
C SER A 199 -8.63 -5.90 -19.75
N ALA A 200 -8.76 -4.96 -18.80
CA ALA A 200 -8.11 -3.65 -18.84
C ALA A 200 -6.65 -3.79 -18.34
N PRO A 201 -5.62 -3.58 -19.19
CA PRO A 201 -4.23 -3.93 -18.87
C PRO A 201 -3.58 -3.00 -17.84
N GLY A 202 -2.71 -3.59 -17.02
CA GLY A 202 -2.03 -2.95 -15.90
C GLY A 202 -2.35 -3.61 -14.55
N GLU A 203 -1.38 -3.60 -13.65
CA GLU A 203 -1.54 -4.01 -12.24
C GLU A 203 -2.55 -3.10 -11.54
N GLY A 204 -3.40 -3.64 -10.65
CA GLY A 204 -4.55 -2.93 -10.06
C GLY A 204 -4.16 -1.64 -9.35
N GLU A 205 -3.09 -1.69 -8.54
CA GLU A 205 -2.52 -0.50 -7.89
C GLU A 205 -2.05 0.55 -8.91
N HIS A 206 -1.46 0.14 -10.03
CA HIS A 206 -0.99 1.06 -11.05
C HIS A 206 -2.13 1.61 -11.93
N LYS A 207 -3.22 0.87 -12.15
CA LYS A 207 -4.43 1.41 -12.79
C LYS A 207 -5.08 2.50 -11.93
N ILE A 208 -5.17 2.28 -10.61
CA ILE A 208 -5.60 3.31 -9.64
C ILE A 208 -4.70 4.55 -9.68
N MET A 209 -3.38 4.37 -9.72
CA MET A 209 -2.43 5.50 -9.75
C MET A 209 -2.42 6.22 -11.10
N ASP A 210 -2.68 5.53 -12.21
CA ASP A 210 -2.92 6.15 -13.52
C ASP A 210 -4.19 7.00 -13.50
N TYR A 211 -5.30 6.47 -12.99
CA TYR A 211 -6.55 7.23 -12.81
C TYR A 211 -6.32 8.50 -11.99
N ILE A 212 -5.79 8.36 -10.76
CA ILE A 212 -5.54 9.52 -9.87
C ILE A 212 -4.65 10.55 -10.57
N ARG A 213 -3.57 10.12 -11.23
CA ARG A 213 -2.63 11.01 -11.93
C ARG A 213 -3.23 11.71 -13.15
N ARG A 214 -4.14 11.05 -13.89
CA ARG A 214 -4.83 11.60 -15.07
C ARG A 214 -5.96 12.56 -14.71
N GLN A 215 -6.71 12.27 -13.65
CA GLN A 215 -7.70 13.18 -13.08
C GLN A 215 -7.03 14.41 -12.46
N ARG A 216 -5.98 14.22 -11.64
CA ARG A 216 -5.20 15.29 -11.00
C ARG A 216 -4.53 16.27 -11.99
N ALA A 217 -4.37 15.87 -13.25
CA ALA A 217 -3.86 16.72 -14.34
C ALA A 217 -4.95 17.56 -15.04
N GLN A 218 -6.23 17.40 -14.68
CA GLN A 218 -7.36 18.17 -15.22
C GLN A 218 -7.56 19.52 -14.51
N PRO A 219 -8.14 20.52 -15.19
CA PRO A 219 -8.40 21.84 -14.59
C PRO A 219 -9.49 21.83 -13.51
N ASN A 220 -10.41 20.85 -13.54
CA ASN A 220 -11.58 20.79 -12.66
C ASN A 220 -11.45 19.79 -11.50
N HIS A 221 -10.28 19.15 -11.34
CA HIS A 221 -9.99 18.27 -10.20
C HIS A 221 -9.94 19.05 -8.89
N ASP A 222 -10.59 18.52 -7.85
CA ASP A 222 -10.58 19.11 -6.50
C ASP A 222 -9.28 18.73 -5.77
N PRO A 223 -8.34 19.68 -5.53
CA PRO A 223 -7.04 19.41 -4.91
C PRO A 223 -7.12 19.15 -3.39
N ASN A 224 -8.33 18.93 -2.87
CA ASN A 224 -8.61 18.55 -1.49
C ASN A 224 -9.34 17.20 -1.39
N THR A 225 -9.59 16.52 -2.52
CA THR A 225 -10.21 15.19 -2.59
C THR A 225 -9.57 14.23 -1.59
N HIS A 226 -10.37 13.56 -0.77
CA HIS A 226 -9.86 12.61 0.22
C HIS A 226 -9.86 11.19 -0.34
N HIS A 227 -8.67 10.67 -0.61
CA HIS A 227 -8.43 9.34 -1.17
C HIS A 227 -8.22 8.31 -0.05
N CYS A 228 -8.95 7.20 -0.12
CA CYS A 228 -8.72 5.98 0.67
C CYS A 228 -8.40 4.80 -0.26
N LEU A 229 -7.20 4.23 -0.14
CA LEU A 229 -6.75 3.08 -0.94
C LEU A 229 -6.75 1.81 -0.09
N CYS A 230 -7.51 0.80 -0.45
CA CYS A 230 -7.44 -0.54 0.15
C CYS A 230 -6.36 -1.37 -0.53
N GLY A 231 -5.47 -1.96 0.26
CA GLY A 231 -4.49 -2.93 -0.22
C GLY A 231 -3.44 -3.29 0.83
N ALA A 232 -2.82 -4.47 0.69
CA ALA A 232 -1.90 -5.01 1.68
C ALA A 232 -0.43 -4.64 1.44
N ASP A 233 -0.06 -4.18 0.25
CA ASP A 233 1.34 -4.13 -0.17
C ASP A 233 2.10 -2.88 0.32
N ALA A 234 3.44 -2.98 0.27
CA ALA A 234 4.34 -1.93 0.75
C ALA A 234 4.46 -0.78 -0.28
N ASP A 235 4.38 -1.12 -1.55
CA ASP A 235 4.60 -0.23 -2.68
C ASP A 235 3.46 0.79 -2.80
N LEU A 236 2.23 0.44 -2.38
CA LEU A 236 1.09 1.34 -2.15
C LEU A 236 1.44 2.60 -1.33
N ILE A 237 2.35 2.48 -0.35
CA ILE A 237 2.78 3.61 0.50
C ILE A 237 3.70 4.56 -0.27
N MET A 238 4.51 4.03 -1.19
CA MET A 238 5.37 4.81 -2.08
C MET A 238 4.55 5.47 -3.20
N LEU A 239 3.67 4.70 -3.84
CA LEU A 239 2.74 5.16 -4.87
C LEU A 239 1.83 6.28 -4.33
N GLY A 240 1.23 6.07 -3.16
CA GLY A 240 0.41 7.08 -2.48
C GLY A 240 1.17 8.37 -2.14
N LEU A 241 2.46 8.30 -1.77
CA LEU A 241 3.31 9.49 -1.60
C LEU A 241 3.58 10.20 -2.94
N ALA A 242 3.86 9.44 -4.00
CA ALA A 242 4.13 9.91 -5.37
C ALA A 242 2.92 10.53 -6.09
N THR A 243 1.70 10.42 -5.53
CA THR A 243 0.54 11.19 -6.03
C THR A 243 0.66 12.69 -5.77
N HIS A 244 1.35 13.08 -4.69
CA HIS A 244 1.36 14.42 -4.08
C HIS A 244 -0.02 14.96 -3.63
N GLU A 245 -1.02 14.10 -3.48
CA GLU A 245 -2.29 14.49 -2.85
C GLU A 245 -2.10 14.67 -1.32
N PRO A 246 -2.66 15.73 -0.72
CA PRO A 246 -2.46 16.03 0.70
C PRO A 246 -3.29 15.10 1.61
N ASN A 247 -4.41 14.60 1.08
CA ASN A 247 -5.44 13.85 1.78
C ASN A 247 -5.43 12.40 1.24
N PHE A 248 -4.39 11.65 1.59
CA PHE A 248 -4.22 10.26 1.18
C PHE A 248 -4.08 9.33 2.39
N THR A 249 -4.93 8.30 2.44
CA THR A 249 -4.95 7.27 3.48
C THR A 249 -4.97 5.89 2.82
N ILE A 250 -4.31 4.91 3.42
CA ILE A 250 -4.39 3.49 3.02
C ILE A 250 -5.15 2.72 4.11
N ILE A 251 -6.07 1.83 3.73
CA ILE A 251 -6.74 0.88 4.63
C ILE A 251 -6.25 -0.54 4.37
N ARG A 252 -6.02 -1.30 5.45
CA ARG A 252 -5.55 -2.70 5.39
C ARG A 252 -5.95 -3.46 6.66
N GLU A 253 -5.90 -4.78 6.62
CA GLU A 253 -5.93 -5.57 7.86
C GLU A 253 -4.64 -5.41 8.69
N GLU A 254 -4.78 -5.47 10.01
CA GLU A 254 -3.67 -5.51 10.95
C GLU A 254 -3.01 -6.91 10.95
N PHE A 255 -1.75 -6.96 10.51
CA PHE A 255 -0.95 -8.18 10.58
C PHE A 255 -0.58 -8.52 12.02
N LYS A 256 -1.39 -9.40 12.65
CA LYS A 256 -1.13 -9.99 13.97
C LYS A 256 -0.27 -11.26 13.80
N PRO A 257 1.04 -11.24 14.12
CA PRO A 257 1.91 -12.39 13.94
C PRO A 257 1.57 -13.53 14.90
N ASN A 258 1.90 -14.76 14.50
CA ASN A 258 1.77 -15.97 15.32
C ASN A 258 0.33 -16.29 15.76
N LYS A 259 -0.69 -16.02 14.92
CA LYS A 259 -2.01 -16.64 15.08
C LYS A 259 -1.86 -18.18 15.04
N PRO A 260 -2.51 -18.93 15.95
CA PRO A 260 -2.48 -20.39 15.91
C PRO A 260 -3.33 -20.89 14.74
N LYS A 261 -2.74 -21.64 13.81
CA LYS A 261 -3.44 -22.29 12.70
C LYS A 261 -3.89 -23.71 13.10
N PRO A 262 -4.94 -24.26 12.47
CA PRO A 262 -5.31 -25.66 12.64
C PRO A 262 -4.36 -26.58 11.84
N CYS A 263 -4.05 -27.76 12.38
CA CYS A 263 -3.30 -28.79 11.69
C CYS A 263 -4.08 -29.33 10.48
N GLY A 264 -3.47 -29.27 9.29
CA GLY A 264 -4.07 -29.66 8.00
C GLY A 264 -4.37 -31.15 7.80
N LEU A 265 -4.10 -32.01 8.80
CA LEU A 265 -4.48 -33.43 8.81
C LEU A 265 -5.67 -33.72 9.73
N CYS A 266 -5.63 -33.25 10.98
CA CYS A 266 -6.63 -33.60 12.00
C CYS A 266 -7.60 -32.46 12.35
N ASN A 267 -7.40 -31.26 11.79
CA ASN A 267 -8.17 -30.05 12.09
C ASN A 267 -8.21 -29.68 13.59
N GLN A 268 -7.09 -29.85 14.30
CA GLN A 268 -6.92 -29.44 15.70
C GLN A 268 -5.81 -28.38 15.81
N PHE A 269 -5.88 -27.52 16.82
CA PHE A 269 -4.91 -26.45 17.03
C PHE A 269 -3.76 -26.91 17.94
N GLY A 270 -2.59 -26.29 17.80
CA GLY A 270 -1.46 -26.42 18.73
C GLY A 270 -0.28 -27.29 18.25
N HIS A 271 -0.35 -27.84 17.05
CA HIS A 271 0.74 -28.59 16.40
C HIS A 271 0.70 -28.41 14.87
N ASP A 272 1.84 -28.54 14.19
CA ASP A 272 1.92 -28.53 12.72
C ASP A 272 1.60 -29.93 12.14
N VAL A 273 1.47 -30.03 10.81
CA VAL A 273 1.21 -31.31 10.10
C VAL A 273 2.23 -32.40 10.45
N LYS A 274 3.52 -32.08 10.43
CA LYS A 274 4.66 -32.93 10.82
C LYS A 274 4.59 -33.44 12.28
N ASP A 275 3.93 -32.70 13.17
CA ASP A 275 3.85 -32.96 14.61
C ASP A 275 2.48 -33.60 14.97
N CYS A 276 1.74 -34.11 13.97
CA CYS A 276 0.39 -34.67 14.13
C CYS A 276 0.44 -36.13 14.59
N GLU A 277 0.08 -36.39 15.85
CA GLU A 277 -0.01 -37.76 16.39
C GLU A 277 -1.31 -38.51 16.01
N GLY A 278 -2.25 -37.88 15.30
CA GLY A 278 -3.55 -38.50 14.97
C GLY A 278 -4.44 -38.78 16.18
N LEU A 279 -4.32 -37.97 17.25
CA LEU A 279 -5.13 -38.11 18.46
C LEU A 279 -6.60 -37.73 18.21
N PRO A 280 -7.58 -38.47 18.75
CA PRO A 280 -8.99 -38.13 18.64
C PRO A 280 -9.31 -36.83 19.41
N ARG A 281 -10.17 -35.97 18.84
CA ARG A 281 -10.64 -34.73 19.47
C ARG A 281 -11.26 -34.98 20.85
N GLU A 282 -10.94 -34.13 21.83
CA GLU A 282 -11.66 -34.10 23.10
C GLU A 282 -13.14 -33.77 22.91
N LYS A 283 -14.03 -34.64 23.40
CA LYS A 283 -15.49 -34.48 23.29
C LYS A 283 -16.01 -33.41 24.26
N LYS A 284 -16.41 -32.25 23.73
CA LYS A 284 -17.14 -31.21 24.48
C LYS A 284 -18.66 -31.38 24.39
N GLY A 285 -19.20 -32.48 24.90
CA GLY A 285 -20.65 -32.71 24.89
C GLY A 285 -21.04 -34.18 25.00
N LYS A 286 -22.32 -34.47 24.78
CA LYS A 286 -22.86 -35.85 24.77
C LYS A 286 -23.02 -36.45 23.38
N HIS A 287 -23.02 -35.65 22.31
CA HIS A 287 -23.45 -36.09 20.97
C HIS A 287 -22.45 -35.84 19.85
N ASP A 288 -21.16 -35.61 20.16
CA ASP A 288 -20.14 -35.21 19.17
C ASP A 288 -20.58 -34.03 18.29
N GLU A 289 -21.37 -33.13 18.87
CA GLU A 289 -21.59 -31.77 18.38
C GLU A 289 -20.23 -31.18 18.00
N LEU A 290 -20.08 -30.73 16.75
CA LEU A 290 -18.85 -30.06 16.33
C LEU A 290 -18.65 -28.89 17.28
N ALA A 291 -17.61 -28.97 18.12
CA ALA A 291 -17.29 -27.90 19.05
C ALA A 291 -17.18 -26.59 18.24
N ASP A 292 -18.06 -25.63 18.56
CA ASP A 292 -18.20 -24.38 17.82
C ASP A 292 -16.82 -23.83 17.46
N SER A 293 -16.61 -23.57 16.17
CA SER A 293 -15.32 -23.14 15.66
C SER A 293 -14.85 -21.93 16.48
N LEU A 294 -13.75 -22.14 17.23
CA LEU A 294 -13.17 -21.17 18.17
C LEU A 294 -13.29 -19.77 17.55
N PRO A 295 -14.09 -18.86 18.14
CA PRO A 295 -14.68 -17.74 17.42
C PRO A 295 -13.58 -16.93 16.75
N CYS A 296 -13.49 -17.10 15.42
CA CYS A 296 -12.37 -16.62 14.63
C CYS A 296 -12.33 -15.09 14.77
N ALA A 297 -11.28 -14.58 15.41
CA ALA A 297 -11.14 -13.16 15.67
C ALA A 297 -11.07 -12.43 14.32
N GLU A 298 -12.16 -11.73 13.99
CA GLU A 298 -12.32 -11.02 12.72
C GLU A 298 -11.14 -10.08 12.50
N GLY A 299 -10.65 -10.02 11.24
CA GLY A 299 -9.53 -9.15 10.89
C GLY A 299 -9.84 -7.70 11.27
N GLU A 300 -9.04 -7.12 12.16
CA GLU A 300 -9.15 -5.72 12.54
C GLU A 300 -8.50 -4.85 11.46
N PHE A 301 -9.23 -3.84 10.97
CA PHE A 301 -8.70 -2.90 9.99
C PHE A 301 -7.94 -1.74 10.65
N ILE A 302 -6.91 -1.27 9.96
CA ILE A 302 -6.11 -0.09 10.31
C ILE A 302 -5.98 0.85 9.11
N PHE A 303 -6.02 2.14 9.40
CA PHE A 303 -5.66 3.22 8.48
C PHE A 303 -4.19 3.61 8.63
N ILE A 304 -3.48 3.78 7.52
CA ILE A 304 -2.16 4.40 7.42
C ILE A 304 -2.34 5.79 6.81
N ARG A 305 -2.10 6.84 7.60
CA ARG A 305 -2.28 8.24 7.16
C ARG A 305 -0.99 8.76 6.53
N LEU A 306 -0.97 8.90 5.20
CA LEU A 306 0.24 9.37 4.51
C LEU A 306 0.53 10.85 4.80
N SER A 307 -0.48 11.66 5.10
CA SER A 307 -0.30 13.03 5.59
C SER A 307 0.59 13.13 6.84
N VAL A 308 0.43 12.21 7.80
CA VAL A 308 1.27 12.13 9.00
C VAL A 308 2.66 11.54 8.68
N LEU A 309 2.75 10.62 7.72
CA LEU A 309 4.05 10.14 7.22
C LEU A 309 4.84 11.30 6.57
N ARG A 310 4.18 12.20 5.83
CA ARG A 310 4.78 13.40 5.25
C ARG A 310 5.29 14.35 6.33
N GLU A 311 4.60 14.52 7.47
CA GLU A 311 5.15 15.27 8.62
C GLU A 311 6.43 14.64 9.19
N TYR A 312 6.51 13.30 9.27
CA TYR A 312 7.73 12.59 9.71
C TYR A 312 8.86 12.77 8.69
N LEU A 313 8.60 12.57 7.41
CA LEU A 313 9.59 12.72 6.34
C LEU A 313 10.06 14.18 6.19
N GLU A 314 9.19 15.18 6.32
CA GLU A 314 9.56 16.60 6.36
C GLU A 314 10.58 16.88 7.48
N ARG A 315 10.33 16.38 8.69
CA ARG A 315 11.24 16.51 9.84
C ARG A 315 12.55 15.76 9.65
N GLU A 316 12.50 14.56 9.08
CA GLU A 316 13.68 13.73 8.91
C GLU A 316 14.57 14.21 7.76
N LEU A 317 13.99 14.67 6.66
CA LEU A 317 14.71 15.07 5.45
C LEU A 317 15.13 16.54 5.44
N THR A 318 14.57 17.38 6.32
CA THR A 318 15.00 18.78 6.51
C THR A 318 16.51 18.88 6.74
N MET A 319 17.15 19.74 5.95
CA MET A 319 18.59 20.01 6.00
C MET A 319 18.85 21.51 6.22
N ALA A 320 19.63 21.84 7.24
CA ALA A 320 20.07 23.21 7.49
C ALA A 320 21.21 23.62 6.54
N SER A 321 21.38 24.93 6.33
CA SER A 321 22.52 25.49 5.57
C SER A 321 22.63 25.06 4.09
N LEU A 322 21.55 24.57 3.48
CA LEU A 322 21.51 24.29 2.04
C LEU A 322 21.76 25.57 1.20
N PRO A 323 22.44 25.47 0.04
CA PRO A 323 22.68 26.60 -0.86
C PRO A 323 21.52 26.88 -1.82
N PHE A 324 20.36 26.25 -1.60
CA PHE A 324 19.11 26.39 -2.33
C PHE A 324 17.93 26.23 -1.34
N THR A 325 16.72 26.63 -1.75
CA THR A 325 15.50 26.46 -0.93
C THR A 325 15.16 24.98 -0.78
N PHE A 326 15.02 24.52 0.47
CA PHE A 326 14.52 23.17 0.75
C PHE A 326 13.10 23.00 0.21
N ASP A 327 12.85 21.86 -0.44
CA ASP A 327 11.56 21.48 -1.01
C ASP A 327 11.20 20.08 -0.50
N VAL A 328 10.09 19.99 0.22
CA VAL A 328 9.60 18.77 0.86
C VAL A 328 9.13 17.75 -0.18
N GLU A 329 8.53 18.22 -1.27
CA GLU A 329 7.95 17.37 -2.30
C GLU A 329 9.05 16.60 -3.04
N ARG A 330 10.03 17.35 -3.54
CA ARG A 330 11.31 16.83 -4.09
C ARG A 330 12.03 15.87 -3.14
N SER A 331 12.04 16.17 -1.83
CA SER A 331 12.71 15.33 -0.84
C SER A 331 11.97 14.00 -0.62
N ILE A 332 10.64 13.99 -0.73
CA ILE A 332 9.83 12.77 -0.71
C ILE A 332 10.10 11.95 -1.97
N ASP A 333 10.26 12.56 -3.14
CA ASP A 333 10.62 11.85 -4.37
C ASP A 333 11.99 11.17 -4.27
N ASP A 334 13.00 11.90 -3.77
CA ASP A 334 14.32 11.34 -3.49
C ASP A 334 14.24 10.19 -2.46
N TRP A 335 13.30 10.23 -1.52
CA TRP A 335 13.09 9.17 -0.52
C TRP A 335 12.38 7.93 -1.06
N VAL A 336 11.37 8.10 -1.92
CA VAL A 336 10.74 7.00 -2.68
C VAL A 336 11.79 6.31 -3.54
N PHE A 337 12.60 7.09 -4.28
CA PHE A 337 13.70 6.55 -5.09
C PHE A 337 14.78 5.83 -4.26
N MET A 338 15.12 6.35 -3.07
CA MET A 338 16.01 5.63 -2.14
C MET A 338 15.46 4.25 -1.74
N CYS A 339 14.15 4.12 -1.53
CA CYS A 339 13.56 2.83 -1.15
C CYS A 339 13.65 1.77 -2.26
N PHE A 340 13.67 2.16 -3.54
CA PHE A 340 13.83 1.21 -4.66
C PHE A 340 15.13 0.41 -4.63
N PHE A 341 16.22 0.96 -4.07
CA PHE A 341 17.52 0.27 -3.93
C PHE A 341 17.49 -0.90 -2.93
N VAL A 342 16.55 -0.87 -1.98
CA VAL A 342 16.32 -1.97 -1.03
C VAL A 342 15.48 -3.10 -1.66
N GLY A 343 14.98 -2.87 -2.88
CA GLY A 343 14.30 -3.81 -3.78
C GLY A 343 12.83 -4.05 -3.41
N ASN A 344 11.83 -3.93 -4.27
CA ASN A 344 11.94 -3.93 -5.71
C ASN A 344 11.23 -5.17 -6.27
N ASP A 345 9.99 -5.07 -6.76
CA ASP A 345 9.32 -6.18 -7.41
C ASP A 345 9.87 -6.44 -8.84
N PHE A 346 10.55 -5.44 -9.40
CA PHE A 346 11.10 -5.43 -10.76
C PHE A 346 12.63 -5.57 -10.79
N LEU A 347 13.30 -5.40 -9.65
CA LEU A 347 14.76 -5.49 -9.47
C LEU A 347 15.13 -6.23 -8.17
N PRO A 348 16.07 -7.20 -8.20
CA PRO A 348 16.60 -7.84 -7.00
C PRO A 348 17.30 -6.82 -6.09
N HIS A 349 17.22 -7.00 -4.76
CA HIS A 349 17.83 -6.08 -3.79
C HIS A 349 19.37 -6.10 -3.89
N LEU A 350 20.01 -4.94 -3.68
CA LEU A 350 21.48 -4.88 -3.63
C LEU A 350 22.01 -5.74 -2.48
N PRO A 351 23.09 -6.54 -2.64
CA PRO A 351 23.57 -7.48 -1.60
C PRO A 351 24.03 -6.85 -0.27
N SER A 352 24.06 -5.51 -0.18
CA SER A 352 24.50 -4.74 0.98
C SER A 352 23.38 -3.87 1.60
N LEU A 353 22.12 -4.07 1.19
CA LEU A 353 20.97 -3.30 1.66
C LEU A 353 19.79 -4.22 2.06
N GLU A 354 19.61 -4.46 3.36
CA GLU A 354 18.37 -5.03 3.91
C GLU A 354 17.72 -4.10 4.95
N ILE A 355 16.37 -3.99 4.93
CA ILE A 355 15.60 -3.18 5.90
C ILE A 355 15.97 -3.54 7.34
N ARG A 356 16.15 -4.83 7.64
CA ARG A 356 16.46 -5.36 8.98
C ARG A 356 17.77 -4.78 9.56
N GLU A 357 18.67 -4.29 8.70
CA GLU A 357 19.96 -3.70 9.06
C GLU A 357 19.96 -2.16 9.01
N GLY A 358 18.78 -1.54 8.89
CA GLY A 358 18.64 -0.08 8.79
C GLY A 358 19.09 0.48 7.44
N ALA A 359 18.94 -0.27 6.34
CA ALA A 359 19.36 0.18 5.00
C ALA A 359 18.75 1.54 4.60
N ILE A 360 17.47 1.79 4.88
CA ILE A 360 16.80 3.05 4.56
C ILE A 360 17.41 4.21 5.39
N ASP A 361 17.64 3.98 6.68
CA ASP A 361 18.26 4.97 7.58
C ASP A 361 19.72 5.28 7.15
N ARG A 362 20.45 4.27 6.65
CA ARG A 362 21.78 4.42 6.05
C ARG A 362 21.73 5.26 4.77
N LEU A 363 20.78 4.97 3.87
CA LEU A 363 20.58 5.72 2.63
C LEU A 363 20.23 7.18 2.89
N VAL A 364 19.29 7.47 3.80
CA VAL A 364 18.93 8.86 4.19
C VAL A 364 20.14 9.65 4.70
N ASN A 365 21.01 9.01 5.48
CA ASN A 365 22.25 9.63 5.94
C ASN A 365 23.27 9.86 4.81
N ILE A 366 23.38 8.94 3.85
CA ILE A 366 24.23 9.12 2.65
C ILE A 366 23.68 10.28 1.79
N TYR A 367 22.37 10.29 1.51
CA TYR A 367 21.68 11.32 0.76
C TYR A 367 21.95 12.72 1.33
N LYS A 368 21.71 12.94 2.64
CA LYS A 368 22.01 14.22 3.30
C LYS A 368 23.46 14.66 3.08
N ASN A 369 24.42 13.76 3.26
CA ASN A 369 25.84 14.04 3.06
C ASN A 369 26.19 14.36 1.59
N VAL A 370 25.55 13.70 0.64
CA VAL A 370 25.74 13.95 -0.80
C VAL A 370 25.12 15.29 -1.20
N VAL A 371 23.89 15.59 -0.78
CA VAL A 371 23.19 16.86 -1.09
C VAL A 371 24.01 18.07 -0.62
N HIS A 372 24.58 18.03 0.59
CA HIS A 372 25.48 19.09 1.07
C HIS A 372 26.74 19.22 0.20
N LYS A 373 27.43 18.11 -0.14
CA LYS A 373 28.65 18.13 -0.97
C LYS A 373 28.39 18.61 -2.40
N THR A 374 27.28 18.20 -3.00
CA THR A 374 26.85 18.64 -4.33
C THR A 374 26.42 20.11 -4.31
N GLY A 375 25.74 20.55 -3.25
CA GLY A 375 25.44 21.96 -3.00
C GLY A 375 26.69 22.83 -2.85
N ASP A 376 27.68 22.38 -2.08
CA ASP A 376 28.98 23.05 -1.94
C ASP A 376 29.74 23.12 -3.28
N SER A 377 29.68 22.06 -4.07
CA SER A 377 30.26 21.99 -5.41
C SER A 377 29.54 22.92 -6.40
N PHE A 378 28.21 23.03 -6.32
CA PHE A 378 27.42 24.01 -7.05
C PHE A 378 27.76 25.44 -6.61
N ARG A 379 27.86 25.71 -5.30
CA ARG A 379 28.29 27.01 -4.75
C ARG A 379 29.70 27.37 -5.25
N ARG A 380 30.62 26.42 -5.34
CA ARG A 380 31.95 26.59 -5.93
C ARG A 380 31.87 26.89 -7.43
N ARG A 381 31.12 26.11 -8.20
CA ARG A 381 30.93 26.31 -9.66
C ARG A 381 30.27 27.66 -9.98
N GLN A 382 29.30 28.12 -9.17
CA GLN A 382 28.69 29.44 -9.30
C GLN A 382 29.63 30.58 -8.87
N LYS A 383 30.43 30.38 -7.81
CA LYS A 383 31.47 31.34 -7.39
C LYS A 383 32.55 31.48 -8.46
N GLU A 384 32.90 30.39 -9.15
CA GLU A 384 33.81 30.40 -10.30
C GLU A 384 33.17 31.00 -11.55
N LYS A 385 31.89 30.71 -11.86
CA LYS A 385 31.16 31.36 -12.96
C LYS A 385 31.08 32.88 -12.77
N ARG A 386 30.76 33.35 -11.55
CA ARG A 386 30.79 34.77 -11.17
C ARG A 386 32.21 35.37 -11.22
N LYS A 387 33.25 34.61 -10.89
CA LYS A 387 34.65 35.06 -11.07
C LYS A 387 35.05 35.19 -12.54
N ARG A 388 34.60 34.30 -13.44
CA ARG A 388 34.83 34.38 -14.89
C ARG A 388 34.11 35.61 -15.47
N MET A 389 32.81 35.78 -15.20
CA MET A 389 32.05 36.99 -15.57
C MET A 389 32.73 38.31 -15.11
N LYS A 390 33.35 38.33 -13.92
CA LYS A 390 34.11 39.50 -13.42
C LYS A 390 35.51 39.67 -14.03
N ARG A 391 36.03 38.67 -14.75
CA ARG A 391 37.32 38.69 -15.46
C ARG A 391 37.14 39.00 -16.95
N ASP A 392 35.98 38.66 -17.51
CA ASP A 392 35.63 38.86 -18.92
C ASP A 392 34.94 40.22 -19.16
N GLN A 393 34.93 41.11 -18.16
CA GLN A 393 34.41 42.48 -18.26
C GLN A 393 35.57 43.42 -18.67
N PRO A 394 35.46 44.18 -19.79
CA PRO A 394 36.56 45.03 -20.25
C PRO A 394 36.82 46.19 -19.29
N SER A 395 38.07 46.38 -18.91
CA SER A 395 38.49 47.45 -18.00
C SER A 395 38.69 48.75 -18.77
N PHE A 396 37.68 49.62 -18.77
CA PHE A 396 37.88 51.05 -19.02
C PHE A 396 37.02 51.91 -18.09
N SER A 397 37.60 52.99 -17.59
CA SER A 397 36.99 53.88 -16.59
C SER A 397 37.10 55.33 -17.06
N PRO A 398 36.20 56.21 -16.60
CA PRO A 398 36.56 57.60 -16.36
C PRO A 398 36.12 58.08 -14.97
N GLY A 399 36.94 58.91 -14.32
CA GLY A 399 36.62 59.51 -13.02
C GLY A 399 37.84 59.72 -12.12
N GLY A 400 38.72 60.66 -12.49
CA GLY A 400 39.95 60.95 -11.75
C GLY A 400 39.97 62.31 -11.07
N ILE A 401 40.60 62.36 -9.89
CA ILE A 401 41.28 63.51 -9.26
C ILE A 401 40.47 64.78 -8.88
N LEU A 402 39.37 65.16 -9.53
CA LEU A 402 38.61 66.38 -9.19
C LEU A 402 37.08 66.20 -9.23
N THR A 403 36.48 65.85 -8.09
CA THR A 403 35.13 66.29 -7.65
C THR A 403 34.96 65.98 -6.15
N PRO A 404 34.15 66.75 -5.39
CA PRO A 404 34.34 66.86 -3.93
C PRO A 404 33.62 65.80 -3.09
N HIS A 405 34.22 65.44 -1.95
CA HIS A 405 33.54 64.73 -0.87
C HIS A 405 32.62 65.67 -0.08
N ALA A 406 31.38 65.24 0.18
CA ALA A 406 30.57 65.79 1.27
C ALA A 406 31.03 65.19 2.60
N LEU A 407 31.30 66.04 3.61
CA LEU A 407 31.70 65.59 4.95
C LEU A 407 30.49 65.07 5.73
N GLY A 408 30.52 63.79 6.15
CA GLY A 408 29.52 63.23 7.05
C GLY A 408 29.77 61.77 7.47
N SER A 409 29.70 61.52 8.78
CA SER A 409 29.57 60.19 9.42
C SER A 409 30.63 59.09 9.17
N ARG A 410 31.75 59.23 9.88
CA ARG A 410 32.48 58.16 10.62
C ARG A 410 32.40 56.70 10.10
N SER A 411 33.54 56.19 9.63
CA SER A 411 34.06 54.87 10.06
C SER A 411 35.58 54.77 9.80
N SER A 412 36.27 53.97 10.63
CA SER A 412 37.71 53.70 10.78
C SER A 412 38.71 54.08 9.67
N PRO A 413 39.96 54.43 10.07
CA PRO A 413 41.09 53.63 9.55
C PRO A 413 42.16 53.27 10.61
N GLY A 414 42.81 52.13 10.37
CA GLY A 414 43.98 51.62 11.11
C GLY A 414 44.28 50.20 10.61
N SER A 415 45.32 50.04 9.79
CA SER A 415 45.54 48.83 8.98
C SER A 415 47.01 48.44 8.91
N GLN A 416 47.26 47.13 8.71
CA GLN A 416 48.58 46.46 8.66
C GLN A 416 49.26 46.44 10.06
N VAL A 417 50.12 45.47 10.42
CA VAL A 417 51.12 44.70 9.65
C VAL A 417 50.97 43.18 9.82
N ALA A 418 51.49 42.39 8.87
CA ALA A 418 51.46 40.92 8.89
C ALA A 418 52.63 40.30 9.70
N SER A 419 52.33 39.31 10.55
CA SER A 419 53.29 38.68 11.47
C SER A 419 53.70 37.25 11.07
N ASN A 420 54.74 37.18 10.22
CA ASN A 420 55.82 36.18 10.20
C ASN A 420 55.53 34.72 10.67
N PRO A 421 55.48 33.71 9.78
CA PRO A 421 55.23 32.31 10.14
C PRO A 421 56.35 31.61 10.93
N ARG A 422 57.49 32.25 11.21
CA ARG A 422 58.53 31.69 12.09
C ARG A 422 58.13 31.67 13.58
N GLN A 423 57.16 32.47 14.01
CA GLN A 423 56.79 32.58 15.43
C GLN A 423 56.00 31.36 15.93
N ALA A 424 55.03 30.88 15.15
CA ALA A 424 54.28 29.66 15.47
C ALA A 424 55.16 28.39 15.55
N ALA A 425 56.32 28.39 14.86
CA ALA A 425 57.29 27.29 14.92
C ALA A 425 58.19 27.33 16.17
N TYR A 426 58.18 28.42 16.93
CA TYR A 426 58.93 28.59 18.17
C TYR A 426 58.10 28.16 19.40
N GLU A 427 56.83 28.55 19.43
CA GLU A 427 55.89 28.19 20.51
C GLU A 427 55.67 26.66 20.58
N MET A 428 55.65 25.98 19.44
CA MET A 428 55.63 24.52 19.29
C MET A 428 56.91 23.79 19.80
N ARG A 429 57.85 24.48 20.46
CA ARG A 429 59.09 23.90 21.04
C ARG A 429 59.33 24.25 22.51
N MET A 430 58.42 24.97 23.18
CA MET A 430 58.62 25.47 24.55
C MET A 430 57.51 25.09 25.56
N GLN A 431 56.77 24.00 25.29
CA GLN A 431 56.10 23.23 26.35
C GLN A 431 56.67 21.81 26.35
N ASN A 432 57.16 21.37 27.51
CA ASN A 432 58.12 20.26 27.62
C ASN A 432 57.67 19.23 28.67
N ASN A 433 57.91 17.96 28.37
CA ASN A 433 57.98 16.79 29.25
C ASN A 433 57.10 16.72 30.52
N LEU A 434 56.16 15.78 30.52
CA LEU A 434 56.00 14.83 31.62
C LEU A 434 55.50 13.46 31.10
N SER A 435 55.97 12.38 31.73
CA SER A 435 55.62 10.95 31.51
C SER A 435 55.90 10.29 30.14
N PRO A 436 56.77 9.26 30.11
CA PRO A 436 56.85 8.25 29.04
C PRO A 436 56.68 6.81 29.55
N SER A 437 55.96 5.96 28.82
CA SER A 437 56.10 4.48 28.87
C SER A 437 55.38 3.80 27.69
N VAL A 438 55.99 2.75 27.13
CA VAL A 438 55.43 1.92 26.04
C VAL A 438 55.17 0.49 26.56
N SER A 439 54.25 -0.22 25.90
CA SER A 439 53.87 -1.63 26.07
C SER A 439 55.03 -2.63 25.86
N PRO A 440 54.83 -3.96 25.95
CA PRO A 440 53.71 -4.74 26.51
C PRO A 440 54.20 -5.80 27.54
N ASN A 441 53.35 -6.75 27.98
CA ASN A 441 53.81 -8.14 28.14
C ASN A 441 52.69 -9.19 28.26
N THR A 442 52.97 -10.38 27.75
CA THR A 442 52.27 -11.64 28.06
C THR A 442 52.94 -12.33 29.26
N SER A 443 52.19 -13.12 30.03
CA SER A 443 52.73 -13.81 31.22
C SER A 443 52.75 -15.34 31.04
N PHE A 444 53.95 -15.91 30.97
CA PHE A 444 54.18 -17.35 31.14
C PHE A 444 54.46 -17.66 32.62
N THR A 445 54.27 -18.93 33.03
CA THR A 445 54.67 -19.44 34.35
C THR A 445 56.14 -19.85 34.40
N SER A 446 56.75 -19.78 35.57
CA SER A 446 58.20 -19.78 35.80
C SER A 446 58.95 -21.12 35.65
N ASP A 447 58.44 -22.05 34.83
CA ASP A 447 59.13 -23.32 34.52
C ASP A 447 58.80 -23.88 33.12
N GLY A 448 58.68 -22.98 32.13
CA GLY A 448 58.69 -23.29 30.69
C GLY A 448 57.51 -24.08 30.10
N SER A 449 56.64 -24.68 30.92
CA SER A 449 55.63 -25.67 30.48
C SER A 449 54.19 -25.20 30.74
N PRO A 450 53.27 -25.29 29.75
CA PRO A 450 51.87 -24.90 29.93
C PRO A 450 51.07 -25.95 30.72
N SER A 451 50.35 -25.53 31.78
CA SER A 451 49.55 -26.41 32.64
C SER A 451 48.03 -26.16 32.49
N PRO A 452 47.19 -27.21 32.27
CA PRO A 452 45.77 -27.04 31.96
C PRO A 452 44.82 -27.18 33.18
N ARG A 453 43.95 -26.19 33.38
CA ARG A 453 42.67 -26.27 34.12
C ARG A 453 41.69 -25.25 33.51
N GLY A 454 40.37 -25.47 33.43
CA GLY A 454 39.59 -26.63 33.88
C GLY A 454 38.09 -26.31 33.85
N GLY A 455 37.54 -26.02 32.66
CA GLY A 455 36.14 -25.58 32.49
C GLY A 455 35.12 -26.72 32.60
N ILE A 456 34.05 -26.51 33.36
CA ILE A 456 32.98 -27.50 33.56
C ILE A 456 32.14 -27.63 32.29
N LYS A 457 32.10 -28.82 31.69
CA LYS A 457 31.14 -29.15 30.64
C LYS A 457 29.71 -29.02 31.18
N ARG A 458 28.91 -28.13 30.59
CA ARG A 458 27.46 -28.38 30.46
C ARG A 458 27.26 -29.36 29.31
N LYS A 459 26.21 -30.17 29.36
CA LYS A 459 25.83 -31.02 28.23
C LYS A 459 25.42 -30.14 27.05
N ALA A 460 25.55 -30.66 25.84
CA ALA A 460 24.66 -30.23 24.77
C ALA A 460 23.27 -30.78 25.07
N ASP A 461 22.25 -29.91 25.00
CA ASP A 461 20.89 -30.36 24.69
C ASP A 461 20.78 -30.48 23.17
N ASP A 462 19.95 -31.39 22.68
CA ASP A 462 19.83 -31.67 21.24
C ASP A 462 19.30 -30.45 20.48
N SER A 463 20.12 -29.93 19.56
CA SER A 463 19.70 -28.95 18.56
C SER A 463 19.41 -29.72 17.28
N ASP A 464 18.15 -30.10 17.10
CA ASP A 464 17.63 -30.73 15.87
C ASP A 464 17.49 -29.66 14.76
N SER A 465 18.65 -29.12 14.40
CA SER A 465 18.83 -28.05 13.43
C SER A 465 19.63 -28.62 12.28
N GLU A 466 18.99 -28.74 11.11
CA GLU A 466 19.67 -29.09 9.86
C GLU A 466 20.91 -28.22 9.64
N PRO A 467 22.01 -28.77 9.08
CA PRO A 467 23.23 -28.02 8.87
C PRO A 467 22.97 -26.79 7.99
N GLU A 468 23.38 -25.61 8.46
CA GLU A 468 23.23 -24.38 7.66
C GLU A 468 23.96 -24.54 6.32
N PRO A 469 23.30 -24.29 5.18
CA PRO A 469 23.87 -24.58 3.87
C PRO A 469 25.08 -23.70 3.59
N GLU A 470 26.15 -24.30 3.06
CA GLU A 470 27.43 -23.63 2.87
C GLU A 470 27.31 -22.42 1.92
N ASP A 471 27.40 -21.20 2.47
CA ASP A 471 27.54 -19.98 1.65
C ASP A 471 28.90 -19.98 0.96
N ASN A 472 28.91 -20.47 -0.28
CA ASN A 472 30.09 -20.50 -1.13
C ASN A 472 30.59 -19.10 -1.56
N VAL A 473 29.79 -18.04 -1.38
CA VAL A 473 30.21 -16.65 -1.67
C VAL A 473 31.12 -16.10 -0.56
N ARG A 474 30.82 -16.39 0.71
CA ARG A 474 31.57 -15.94 1.89
C ARG A 474 31.82 -14.43 1.86
N LEU A 475 30.75 -13.64 1.95
CA LEU A 475 30.82 -12.16 1.82
C LEU A 475 31.73 -11.47 2.87
N TRP A 476 32.03 -12.16 3.98
CA TRP A 476 32.95 -11.70 5.04
C TRP A 476 34.44 -11.89 4.73
N GLU A 477 34.81 -12.66 3.70
CA GLU A 477 36.19 -12.99 3.36
C GLU A 477 36.71 -12.20 2.14
N ALA A 478 38.00 -11.84 2.15
CA ALA A 478 38.66 -11.28 0.97
C ALA A 478 38.45 -12.16 -0.28
N GLY A 479 38.25 -11.53 -1.44
CA GLY A 479 37.86 -12.24 -2.68
C GLY A 479 36.34 -12.48 -2.84
N TRP A 480 35.50 -11.93 -1.96
CA TRP A 480 34.03 -12.07 -2.03
C TRP A 480 33.44 -11.66 -3.39
N LYS A 481 34.00 -10.63 -4.04
CA LYS A 481 33.50 -10.13 -5.32
C LYS A 481 33.75 -11.13 -6.46
N GLN A 482 34.92 -11.76 -6.46
CA GLN A 482 35.29 -12.85 -7.37
C GLN A 482 34.35 -14.05 -7.18
N ARG A 483 34.18 -14.51 -5.93
CA ARG A 483 33.28 -15.63 -5.61
C ARG A 483 31.82 -15.33 -5.94
N TYR A 484 31.35 -14.11 -5.74
CA TYR A 484 29.97 -13.71 -6.06
C TYR A 484 29.69 -13.79 -7.55
N TYR A 485 30.47 -13.12 -8.40
CA TYR A 485 30.23 -13.14 -9.84
C TYR A 485 30.40 -14.56 -10.42
N LYS A 486 31.37 -15.34 -9.93
CA LYS A 486 31.55 -16.72 -10.40
C LYS A 486 30.45 -17.68 -9.91
N ASN A 487 29.96 -17.56 -8.67
CA ASN A 487 28.90 -18.46 -8.17
C ASN A 487 27.48 -18.04 -8.60
N LYS A 488 27.23 -16.75 -8.88
CA LYS A 488 25.87 -16.23 -9.16
C LYS A 488 25.62 -15.88 -10.64
N PHE A 489 26.67 -15.68 -11.45
CA PHE A 489 26.55 -15.39 -12.87
C PHE A 489 27.42 -16.31 -13.76
N ASP A 490 28.20 -17.22 -13.19
CA ASP A 490 29.23 -18.06 -13.83
C ASP A 490 30.39 -17.30 -14.53
N VAL A 491 30.44 -15.98 -14.42
CA VAL A 491 31.48 -15.14 -15.05
C VAL A 491 32.65 -14.87 -14.11
N ASP A 492 33.87 -14.81 -14.65
CA ASP A 492 35.00 -14.25 -13.91
C ASP A 492 34.75 -12.77 -13.60
N ALA A 493 34.97 -12.34 -12.35
CA ALA A 493 34.82 -10.94 -11.96
C ALA A 493 35.80 -9.99 -12.67
N ALA A 494 36.83 -10.50 -13.35
CA ALA A 494 37.69 -9.75 -14.26
C ALA A 494 36.96 -9.27 -15.53
N ASP A 495 35.80 -9.84 -15.90
CA ASP A 495 35.01 -9.34 -17.03
C ASP A 495 34.24 -8.05 -16.65
N GLU A 496 34.96 -6.93 -16.77
CA GLU A 496 34.41 -5.59 -16.53
C GLU A 496 33.29 -5.22 -17.51
N LYS A 497 33.25 -5.82 -18.70
CA LYS A 497 32.18 -5.60 -19.68
C LYS A 497 30.89 -6.24 -19.19
N PHE A 498 30.98 -7.46 -18.66
CA PHE A 498 29.83 -8.12 -18.04
C PHE A 498 29.35 -7.35 -16.79
N ARG A 499 30.25 -6.98 -15.86
CA ARG A 499 29.87 -6.16 -14.68
C ARG A 499 29.16 -4.87 -15.11
N ARG A 500 29.70 -4.17 -16.11
CA ARG A 500 29.10 -2.93 -16.65
C ARG A 500 27.75 -3.17 -17.33
N LYS A 501 27.54 -4.29 -18.04
CA LYS A 501 26.24 -4.67 -18.62
C LYS A 501 25.18 -4.89 -17.53
N VAL A 502 25.51 -5.63 -16.47
CA VAL A 502 24.62 -5.86 -15.32
C VAL A 502 24.22 -4.53 -14.66
N VAL A 503 25.19 -3.64 -14.43
CA VAL A 503 24.95 -2.30 -13.88
C VAL A 503 24.09 -1.44 -14.80
N GLN A 504 24.35 -1.45 -16.11
CA GLN A 504 23.54 -0.70 -17.08
C GLN A 504 22.07 -1.15 -17.02
N SER A 505 21.78 -2.45 -17.11
CA SER A 505 20.40 -2.95 -17.02
C SER A 505 19.75 -2.67 -15.65
N TYR A 506 20.53 -2.59 -14.57
CA TYR A 506 20.01 -2.21 -13.25
C TYR A 506 19.67 -0.71 -13.18
N VAL A 507 20.50 0.16 -13.77
CA VAL A 507 20.25 1.61 -13.87
C VAL A 507 19.07 1.91 -14.80
N GLU A 508 18.96 1.21 -15.94
CA GLU A 508 17.77 1.22 -16.80
C GLU A 508 16.53 0.82 -16.00
N GLY A 509 16.62 -0.23 -15.17
CA GLY A 509 15.51 -0.65 -14.31
C GLY A 509 15.10 0.38 -13.26
N LEU A 510 16.05 1.05 -12.60
CA LEU A 510 15.76 2.13 -11.66
C LEU A 510 15.05 3.30 -12.36
N CYS A 511 15.45 3.62 -13.59
CA CYS A 511 14.76 4.60 -14.44
C CYS A 511 13.36 4.11 -14.85
N TRP A 512 13.19 2.82 -15.15
CA TRP A 512 11.90 2.23 -15.54
C TRP A 512 10.89 2.29 -14.37
N VAL A 513 11.28 1.84 -13.17
CA VAL A 513 10.43 1.85 -11.97
C VAL A 513 10.03 3.27 -11.59
N LEU A 514 10.98 4.22 -11.60
CA LEU A 514 10.68 5.62 -11.30
C LEU A 514 9.70 6.23 -12.33
N ARG A 515 9.85 5.93 -13.63
CA ARG A 515 8.86 6.33 -14.64
C ARG A 515 7.51 5.64 -14.43
N TYR A 516 7.48 4.34 -14.09
CA TYR A 516 6.23 3.58 -13.88
C TYR A 516 5.38 4.16 -12.75
N TYR A 517 6.01 4.55 -11.65
CA TYR A 517 5.35 5.18 -10.50
C TYR A 517 4.84 6.61 -10.79
N TYR A 518 5.68 7.45 -11.41
CA TYR A 518 5.39 8.88 -11.53
C TYR A 518 4.73 9.32 -12.85
N GLN A 519 4.82 8.51 -13.91
CA GLN A 519 4.38 8.87 -15.26
C GLN A 519 3.55 7.79 -15.95
N GLY A 520 3.65 6.53 -15.51
CA GLY A 520 3.00 5.36 -16.11
C GLY A 520 4.00 4.44 -16.82
N CYS A 521 3.54 3.29 -17.31
CA CYS A 521 4.41 2.24 -17.85
C CYS A 521 5.28 2.75 -19.03
N ALA A 522 6.59 2.86 -18.80
CA ALA A 522 7.54 3.40 -19.78
C ALA A 522 7.89 2.41 -20.90
N SER A 523 7.75 1.11 -20.65
CA SER A 523 7.79 0.06 -21.66
C SER A 523 7.18 -1.22 -21.14
N TRP A 524 6.27 -1.80 -21.91
CA TRP A 524 5.63 -3.07 -21.59
C TRP A 524 6.54 -4.29 -21.82
N LYS A 525 7.60 -4.15 -22.62
CA LYS A 525 8.55 -5.22 -22.96
C LYS A 525 9.80 -5.26 -22.08
N TRP A 526 10.19 -4.12 -21.50
CA TRP A 526 11.43 -4.04 -20.74
C TRP A 526 11.37 -4.94 -19.48
N TYR A 527 12.49 -5.61 -19.18
CA TYR A 527 12.70 -6.37 -17.94
C TYR A 527 14.20 -6.41 -17.60
N TYR A 528 14.52 -6.66 -16.34
CA TYR A 528 15.89 -6.90 -15.89
C TYR A 528 16.31 -8.35 -16.18
N PRO A 529 17.33 -8.61 -17.04
CA PRO A 529 17.60 -9.94 -17.59
C PRO A 529 18.59 -10.78 -16.76
N PHE A 530 18.60 -10.60 -15.43
CA PHE A 530 19.45 -11.35 -14.51
C PHE A 530 18.72 -11.65 -13.20
N HIS A 531 19.00 -12.79 -12.56
CA HIS A 531 18.37 -13.17 -11.29
C HIS A 531 18.93 -12.41 -10.07
N TYR A 532 20.09 -11.75 -10.21
CA TYR A 532 20.83 -11.13 -9.12
C TYR A 532 21.25 -9.68 -9.45
N ALA A 533 21.46 -8.88 -8.41
CA ALA A 533 21.90 -7.49 -8.51
C ALA A 533 23.44 -7.36 -8.57
N PRO A 534 23.99 -6.28 -9.16
CA PRO A 534 25.40 -5.93 -8.98
C PRO A 534 25.66 -5.39 -7.56
N PHE A 535 26.93 -5.28 -7.16
CA PHE A 535 27.25 -4.57 -5.91
C PHE A 535 27.20 -3.05 -6.11
N ALA A 536 26.95 -2.31 -5.02
CA ALA A 536 27.04 -0.85 -5.00
C ALA A 536 28.42 -0.31 -5.47
N SER A 537 29.47 -1.12 -5.39
CA SER A 537 30.82 -0.80 -5.89
C SER A 537 30.97 -0.76 -7.42
N ASP A 538 29.98 -1.24 -8.18
CA ASP A 538 30.09 -1.38 -9.63
C ASP A 538 29.34 -0.25 -10.38
N PHE A 539 28.64 0.63 -9.66
CA PHE A 539 27.92 1.79 -10.19
C PHE A 539 28.87 2.96 -10.53
N GLU A 540 29.92 2.67 -11.30
CA GLU A 540 30.85 3.65 -11.85
C GLU A 540 30.43 4.08 -13.27
N GLY A 541 30.69 5.34 -13.63
CA GLY A 541 30.42 5.86 -14.99
C GLY A 541 28.95 5.93 -15.40
N ILE A 542 28.00 5.88 -14.45
CA ILE A 542 26.55 5.80 -14.72
C ILE A 542 25.94 7.06 -15.37
N ALA A 543 26.65 8.19 -15.37
CA ALA A 543 26.12 9.48 -15.83
C ALA A 543 25.88 9.54 -17.35
N ASP A 544 26.58 8.71 -18.13
CA ASP A 544 26.51 8.65 -19.59
C ASP A 544 25.73 7.40 -20.09
N MET A 545 25.01 6.70 -19.20
CA MET A 545 24.19 5.53 -19.56
C MET A 545 22.85 5.97 -20.18
N PRO A 546 22.34 5.25 -21.20
CA PRO A 546 21.03 5.54 -21.76
C PRO A 546 19.92 5.28 -20.74
N SER A 547 18.85 6.06 -20.80
CA SER A 547 17.67 5.92 -19.91
C SER A 547 16.34 5.91 -20.67
N ASP A 548 16.40 5.71 -21.99
CA ASP A 548 15.25 5.74 -22.88
C ASP A 548 14.79 4.35 -23.29
N PHE A 549 13.48 4.22 -23.51
CA PHE A 549 12.79 2.96 -23.71
C PHE A 549 12.07 2.92 -25.06
N GLU A 550 11.74 1.71 -25.53
CA GLU A 550 10.95 1.50 -26.75
C GLU A 550 9.53 2.08 -26.60
N LYS A 551 9.28 3.20 -27.30
CA LYS A 551 7.97 3.84 -27.41
C LYS A 551 6.98 2.98 -28.20
N GLY A 552 5.69 3.18 -27.97
CA GLY A 552 4.63 2.42 -28.66
C GLY A 552 4.59 0.92 -28.33
N THR A 553 5.33 0.47 -27.30
CA THR A 553 5.20 -0.90 -26.78
C THR A 553 3.81 -1.15 -26.23
N LYS A 554 3.34 -2.39 -26.36
CA LYS A 554 1.99 -2.83 -25.97
C LYS A 554 2.08 -3.93 -24.91
N PRO A 555 1.08 -4.07 -24.03
CA PRO A 555 0.94 -5.28 -23.22
C PRO A 555 0.83 -6.52 -24.11
N PHE A 556 1.12 -7.69 -23.53
CA PHE A 556 0.71 -8.98 -24.08
C PHE A 556 -0.81 -9.09 -24.12
N LYS A 557 -1.36 -10.05 -24.86
CA LYS A 557 -2.77 -10.45 -24.66
C LYS A 557 -2.90 -11.35 -23.41
N PRO A 558 -4.08 -11.46 -22.78
CA PRO A 558 -4.25 -12.24 -21.55
C PRO A 558 -3.74 -13.69 -21.63
N LEU A 559 -4.08 -14.45 -22.68
CA LEU A 559 -3.60 -15.84 -22.81
C LEU A 559 -2.09 -15.91 -23.11
N GLU A 560 -1.53 -14.92 -23.81
CA GLU A 560 -0.07 -14.82 -24.01
C GLU A 560 0.65 -14.56 -22.68
N GLN A 561 0.04 -13.79 -21.76
CA GLN A 561 0.56 -13.63 -20.40
C GLN A 561 0.49 -14.95 -19.62
N LEU A 562 -0.60 -15.71 -19.70
CA LEU A 562 -0.73 -17.00 -19.01
C LEU A 562 0.42 -17.95 -19.39
N MET A 563 0.68 -18.14 -20.68
CA MET A 563 1.85 -18.88 -21.17
C MET A 563 3.17 -18.28 -20.66
N GLY A 564 3.26 -16.95 -20.60
CA GLY A 564 4.42 -16.23 -20.07
C GLY A 564 4.64 -16.29 -18.55
N VAL A 565 3.71 -16.84 -17.75
CA VAL A 565 3.79 -16.88 -16.28
C VAL A 565 3.46 -18.21 -15.59
N PHE A 566 2.73 -19.14 -16.22
CA PHE A 566 2.31 -20.39 -15.57
C PHE A 566 3.34 -21.54 -15.68
N PRO A 567 3.43 -22.40 -14.65
CA PRO A 567 4.02 -23.73 -14.78
C PRO A 567 3.06 -24.67 -15.52
N ALA A 568 3.58 -25.73 -16.15
CA ALA A 568 2.79 -26.71 -16.89
C ALA A 568 1.65 -27.36 -16.06
N ALA A 569 1.84 -27.50 -14.74
CA ALA A 569 0.84 -27.99 -13.80
C ALA A 569 -0.47 -27.16 -13.79
N SER A 570 -0.39 -25.84 -13.96
CA SER A 570 -1.56 -24.94 -14.05
C SER A 570 -2.07 -24.78 -15.50
N GLY A 571 -1.61 -25.62 -16.44
CA GLY A 571 -2.05 -25.62 -17.83
C GLY A 571 -3.54 -25.98 -18.05
N ASN A 572 -4.28 -26.30 -16.99
CA ASN A 572 -5.74 -26.49 -17.03
C ASN A 572 -6.51 -25.24 -17.46
N PHE A 573 -5.98 -24.04 -17.21
CA PHE A 573 -6.68 -22.76 -17.50
C PHE A 573 -6.43 -22.21 -18.91
N LEU A 574 -5.70 -22.95 -19.74
CA LEU A 574 -5.28 -22.57 -21.09
C LEU A 574 -6.02 -23.40 -22.15
N PRO A 575 -6.19 -22.87 -23.38
CA PRO A 575 -6.79 -23.62 -24.49
C PRO A 575 -6.13 -25.00 -24.68
N PRO A 576 -6.88 -26.08 -25.00
CA PRO A 576 -6.32 -27.43 -25.09
C PRO A 576 -5.19 -27.61 -26.12
N SER A 577 -5.10 -26.76 -27.15
CA SER A 577 -3.97 -26.72 -28.08
C SER A 577 -2.76 -25.98 -27.48
N TRP A 578 -2.97 -24.82 -26.86
CA TRP A 578 -1.94 -24.01 -26.21
C TRP A 578 -1.28 -24.76 -25.05
N ARG A 579 -2.08 -25.48 -24.26
CA ARG A 579 -1.61 -26.33 -23.15
C ARG A 579 -0.54 -27.34 -23.59
N LYS A 580 -0.69 -27.95 -24.78
CA LYS A 580 0.28 -28.95 -25.28
C LYS A 580 1.68 -28.37 -25.39
N LEU A 581 1.81 -27.10 -25.79
CA LEU A 581 3.11 -26.42 -25.91
C LEU A 581 3.87 -26.32 -24.57
N MET A 582 3.19 -26.53 -23.42
CA MET A 582 3.81 -26.56 -22.08
C MET A 582 4.25 -27.95 -21.62
N SER A 583 3.82 -29.02 -22.30
CA SER A 583 3.98 -30.42 -21.83
C SER A 583 4.50 -31.39 -22.90
N ASP A 584 4.45 -31.02 -24.17
CA ASP A 584 4.93 -31.82 -25.29
C ASP A 584 6.48 -31.70 -25.40
N PRO A 585 7.26 -32.79 -25.31
CA PRO A 585 8.71 -32.76 -25.45
C PRO A 585 9.20 -32.19 -26.79
N ASP A 586 8.41 -32.29 -27.86
CA ASP A 586 8.75 -31.76 -29.17
C ASP A 586 8.34 -30.27 -29.34
N SER A 587 7.76 -29.64 -28.31
CA SER A 587 7.37 -28.23 -28.32
C SER A 587 8.60 -27.30 -28.45
N SER A 588 8.53 -26.37 -29.40
CA SER A 588 9.58 -25.38 -29.69
C SER A 588 9.84 -24.36 -28.57
N ILE A 589 9.10 -24.47 -27.45
CA ILE A 589 9.22 -23.64 -26.24
C ILE A 589 9.20 -24.45 -24.93
N ILE A 590 9.41 -25.77 -24.97
CA ILE A 590 9.36 -26.65 -23.77
C ILE A 590 10.39 -26.26 -22.69
N ASP A 591 11.53 -25.68 -23.08
CA ASP A 591 12.58 -25.17 -22.19
C ASP A 591 12.11 -24.02 -21.28
N PHE A 592 10.93 -23.43 -21.54
CA PHE A 592 10.32 -22.44 -20.65
C PHE A 592 9.55 -23.04 -19.47
N TYR A 593 9.29 -24.36 -19.46
CA TYR A 593 8.44 -25.04 -18.48
C TYR A 593 9.16 -26.24 -17.81
N PRO A 594 10.31 -26.04 -17.14
CA PRO A 594 10.99 -27.12 -16.44
C PRO A 594 10.12 -27.68 -15.30
N GLU A 595 10.08 -29.01 -15.18
CA GLU A 595 9.33 -29.72 -14.12
C GLU A 595 9.89 -29.42 -12.71
N ASP A 596 11.22 -29.31 -12.60
CA ASP A 596 11.91 -28.89 -11.39
C ASP A 596 12.93 -27.77 -11.66
N PHE A 597 13.16 -26.94 -10.65
CA PHE A 597 14.07 -25.80 -10.70
C PHE A 597 14.75 -25.55 -9.34
N ALA A 598 16.00 -25.08 -9.41
CA ALA A 598 16.77 -24.71 -8.23
C ALA A 598 16.25 -23.42 -7.58
N ILE A 599 16.26 -23.39 -6.25
CA ILE A 599 16.00 -22.19 -5.44
C ILE A 599 17.29 -21.84 -4.69
N ASP A 600 17.96 -20.76 -5.10
CA ASP A 600 19.12 -20.25 -4.38
C ASP A 600 18.67 -19.47 -3.14
N LEU A 601 19.01 -19.95 -1.95
CA LEU A 601 18.71 -19.25 -0.70
C LEU A 601 19.40 -17.90 -0.58
N ASN A 602 20.54 -17.68 -1.26
CA ASN A 602 21.26 -16.40 -1.32
C ASN A 602 21.46 -15.72 0.05
N GLY A 603 21.84 -16.50 1.08
CA GLY A 603 22.01 -16.03 2.46
C GLY A 603 20.72 -15.74 3.23
N LYS A 604 19.55 -16.24 2.78
CA LYS A 604 18.27 -16.15 3.50
C LYS A 604 17.92 -17.50 4.13
N ARG A 605 17.15 -17.47 5.22
CA ARG A 605 16.89 -18.65 6.08
C ARG A 605 15.85 -19.63 5.53
N TYR A 606 15.00 -19.21 4.59
CA TYR A 606 13.84 -19.99 4.13
C TYR A 606 13.70 -19.95 2.61
N ALA A 607 13.25 -21.05 1.99
CA ALA A 607 13.10 -21.17 0.53
C ALA A 607 12.22 -20.08 -0.09
N TRP A 608 11.14 -19.67 0.58
CA TRP A 608 10.27 -18.57 0.14
C TRP A 608 10.97 -17.20 0.07
N GLN A 609 12.14 -17.04 0.71
CA GLN A 609 12.99 -15.85 0.59
C GLN A 609 14.08 -15.96 -0.50
N GLY A 610 14.28 -17.17 -1.06
CA GLY A 610 15.31 -17.43 -2.07
C GLY A 610 14.91 -16.97 -3.47
N VAL A 611 15.82 -17.18 -4.42
CA VAL A 611 15.71 -16.83 -5.84
C VAL A 611 15.43 -18.10 -6.65
N ALA A 612 14.30 -18.15 -7.35
CA ALA A 612 13.97 -19.27 -8.25
C ALA A 612 14.72 -19.11 -9.58
N LEU A 613 15.53 -20.10 -9.96
CA LEU A 613 16.39 -20.05 -11.14
C LEU A 613 15.66 -20.58 -12.39
N LEU A 614 14.63 -19.85 -12.80
CA LEU A 614 13.86 -20.13 -14.01
C LEU A 614 14.50 -19.48 -15.25
N PRO A 615 14.51 -20.14 -16.42
CA PRO A 615 14.97 -19.55 -17.68
C PRO A 615 14.02 -18.44 -18.14
N PHE A 616 14.54 -17.30 -18.60
CA PHE A 616 13.71 -16.18 -19.06
C PHE A 616 13.03 -16.50 -20.40
N VAL A 617 11.70 -16.37 -20.45
CA VAL A 617 10.91 -16.58 -21.68
C VAL A 617 11.24 -15.52 -22.73
N ASP A 618 11.55 -15.97 -23.95
CA ASP A 618 11.76 -15.13 -25.14
C ASP A 618 10.40 -14.83 -25.82
N GLU A 619 10.03 -13.54 -25.86
CA GLU A 619 8.81 -13.02 -26.50
C GLU A 619 8.68 -13.44 -27.97
N ARG A 620 9.80 -13.55 -28.71
CA ARG A 620 9.80 -13.90 -30.13
C ARG A 620 9.51 -15.38 -30.34
N ARG A 621 10.18 -16.25 -29.57
CA ARG A 621 9.93 -17.70 -29.60
C ARG A 621 8.52 -18.04 -29.13
N LEU A 622 8.06 -17.41 -28.05
CA LEU A 622 6.70 -17.59 -27.55
C LEU A 622 5.65 -17.21 -28.61
N ARG A 623 5.74 -16.02 -29.21
CA ARG A 623 4.75 -15.63 -30.24
C ARG A 623 4.84 -16.48 -31.51
N ALA A 624 6.03 -16.92 -31.93
CA ALA A 624 6.18 -17.82 -33.07
C ALA A 624 5.45 -19.16 -32.84
N ALA A 625 5.60 -19.76 -31.67
CA ALA A 625 4.88 -21.00 -31.31
C ALA A 625 3.37 -20.79 -31.15
N LEU A 626 2.94 -19.61 -30.67
CA LEU A 626 1.51 -19.30 -30.51
C LEU A 626 0.79 -18.97 -31.83
N GLU A 627 1.49 -18.49 -32.86
CA GLU A 627 0.88 -18.19 -34.17
C GLU A 627 0.27 -19.46 -34.81
N GLU A 628 0.88 -20.63 -34.59
CA GLU A 628 0.42 -21.92 -35.12
C GLU A 628 -0.89 -22.41 -34.46
N VAL A 629 -1.10 -22.08 -33.17
CA VAL A 629 -2.28 -22.48 -32.37
C VAL A 629 -3.28 -21.34 -32.11
N TYR A 630 -3.02 -20.14 -32.64
CA TYR A 630 -3.92 -19.00 -32.57
C TYR A 630 -5.27 -19.23 -33.30
N PRO A 631 -5.34 -19.94 -34.44
CA PRO A 631 -6.59 -20.26 -35.12
C PRO A 631 -7.50 -21.24 -34.38
N ASP A 632 -6.99 -22.00 -33.40
CA ASP A 632 -7.75 -23.00 -32.64
C ASP A 632 -8.68 -22.39 -31.58
N LEU A 633 -8.54 -21.10 -31.27
CA LEU A 633 -9.29 -20.44 -30.19
C LEU A 633 -10.79 -20.40 -30.49
N THR A 634 -11.60 -20.82 -29.51
CA THR A 634 -13.05 -20.62 -29.55
C THR A 634 -13.41 -19.12 -29.50
N PRO A 635 -14.66 -18.75 -29.86
CA PRO A 635 -15.12 -17.36 -29.71
C PRO A 635 -15.03 -16.84 -28.26
N GLU A 636 -15.25 -17.71 -27.27
CA GLU A 636 -15.16 -17.39 -25.84
C GLU A 636 -13.71 -17.08 -25.42
N GLU A 637 -12.77 -17.96 -25.79
CA GLU A 637 -11.33 -17.72 -25.58
C GLU A 637 -10.84 -16.50 -26.35
N THR A 638 -11.38 -16.24 -27.54
CA THR A 638 -11.08 -15.04 -28.32
C THR A 638 -11.57 -13.77 -27.62
N ARG A 639 -12.76 -13.78 -26.97
CA ARG A 639 -13.21 -12.65 -26.11
C ARG A 639 -12.28 -12.47 -24.91
N ARG A 640 -11.99 -13.55 -24.16
CA ARG A 640 -11.08 -13.52 -22.99
C ARG A 640 -9.64 -13.09 -23.34
N ASN A 641 -9.21 -13.29 -24.59
CA ASN A 641 -7.90 -12.90 -25.10
C ASN A 641 -7.89 -11.50 -25.76
N SER A 642 -9.00 -10.76 -25.69
CA SER A 642 -9.06 -9.35 -26.09
C SER A 642 -8.60 -8.42 -24.95
N LEU A 643 -8.36 -7.15 -25.26
CA LEU A 643 -8.06 -6.11 -24.27
C LEU A 643 -9.27 -5.18 -24.18
N GLY A 644 -9.85 -5.07 -22.99
CA GLY A 644 -11.01 -4.24 -22.69
C GLY A 644 -10.66 -2.87 -22.13
N GLY A 645 -11.58 -2.31 -21.34
CA GLY A 645 -11.46 -1.01 -20.69
C GLY A 645 -12.28 -0.93 -19.41
N ASP A 646 -12.29 0.24 -18.79
CA ASP A 646 -13.04 0.45 -17.54
C ASP A 646 -14.53 0.66 -17.83
N VAL A 647 -15.41 0.14 -16.98
CA VAL A 647 -16.87 0.34 -17.06
C VAL A 647 -17.34 1.19 -15.89
N LEU A 648 -18.06 2.27 -16.17
CA LEU A 648 -18.62 3.19 -15.19
C LEU A 648 -20.12 2.93 -15.00
N PHE A 649 -20.56 2.85 -13.75
CA PHE A 649 -21.93 2.57 -13.32
C PHE A 649 -22.47 3.73 -12.47
N VAL A 650 -23.72 4.11 -12.70
CA VAL A 650 -24.44 5.09 -11.88
C VAL A 650 -25.91 4.70 -11.67
N GLY A 651 -26.44 4.95 -10.47
CA GLY A 651 -27.86 4.77 -10.17
C GLY A 651 -28.72 5.95 -10.64
N LYS A 652 -30.03 5.72 -10.79
CA LYS A 652 -31.09 6.67 -11.22
C LYS A 652 -31.10 8.06 -10.56
N HIS A 653 -30.46 8.23 -9.40
CA HIS A 653 -30.40 9.51 -8.69
C HIS A 653 -29.12 10.33 -8.97
N HIS A 654 -28.14 9.75 -9.67
CA HIS A 654 -26.90 10.41 -10.01
C HIS A 654 -27.06 11.33 -11.24
N PRO A 655 -26.46 12.54 -11.29
CA PRO A 655 -26.67 13.49 -12.38
C PRO A 655 -26.28 12.99 -13.79
N LEU A 656 -25.34 12.03 -13.88
CA LEU A 656 -24.98 11.39 -15.16
C LEU A 656 -26.03 10.43 -15.72
N HIS A 657 -26.99 9.91 -14.91
CA HIS A 657 -27.88 8.82 -15.35
C HIS A 657 -28.64 9.17 -16.63
N ASP A 658 -29.30 10.33 -16.66
CA ASP A 658 -30.12 10.73 -17.79
C ASP A 658 -29.27 11.09 -19.03
N PHE A 659 -28.07 11.66 -18.82
CA PHE A 659 -27.10 11.93 -19.89
C PHE A 659 -26.61 10.64 -20.57
N ILE A 660 -26.20 9.64 -19.78
CA ILE A 660 -25.78 8.34 -20.29
C ILE A 660 -26.94 7.64 -21.02
N LEU A 661 -28.16 7.73 -20.46
CA LEU A 661 -29.36 7.17 -21.07
C LEU A 661 -29.73 7.86 -22.40
N GLU A 662 -29.40 9.14 -22.59
CA GLU A 662 -29.53 9.82 -23.88
C GLU A 662 -28.49 9.37 -24.91
N LEU A 663 -27.23 9.09 -24.50
CA LEU A 663 -26.22 8.53 -25.40
C LEU A 663 -26.68 7.19 -26.02
N TYR A 664 -27.21 6.26 -25.21
CA TYR A 664 -27.75 5.00 -25.71
C TYR A 664 -28.99 5.17 -26.60
N LYS A 665 -29.87 6.14 -26.33
CA LYS A 665 -31.00 6.47 -27.22
C LYS A 665 -30.55 7.05 -28.57
N THR A 666 -29.45 7.80 -28.59
CA THR A 666 -28.88 8.38 -29.81
C THR A 666 -28.11 7.36 -30.65
N GLY A 667 -27.53 6.32 -30.02
CA GLY A 667 -26.82 5.25 -30.73
C GLY A 667 -25.53 5.70 -31.41
N SER A 668 -24.92 6.81 -30.97
CA SER A 668 -23.67 7.31 -31.53
C SER A 668 -22.50 6.41 -31.15
N THR A 669 -21.68 6.04 -32.13
CA THR A 669 -20.43 5.28 -31.93
C THR A 669 -19.21 6.19 -31.66
N GLU A 670 -19.37 7.52 -31.74
CA GLU A 670 -18.30 8.46 -31.40
C GLU A 670 -18.15 8.64 -29.88
N SER A 671 -16.91 8.75 -29.41
CA SER A 671 -16.61 8.92 -27.97
C SER A 671 -16.91 10.33 -27.48
N VAL A 672 -17.77 10.47 -26.47
CA VAL A 672 -18.24 11.76 -25.92
C VAL A 672 -17.48 12.09 -24.65
N ASP A 673 -17.05 13.35 -24.47
CA ASP A 673 -16.38 13.79 -23.24
C ASP A 673 -17.34 13.85 -22.04
N VAL A 674 -16.88 13.38 -20.87
CA VAL A 674 -17.69 13.37 -19.63
C VAL A 674 -17.89 14.80 -19.10
N PRO A 675 -19.13 15.27 -18.88
CA PRO A 675 -19.38 16.59 -18.29
C PRO A 675 -18.93 16.66 -16.82
N PRO A 676 -17.89 17.42 -16.46
CA PRO A 676 -17.34 17.43 -15.10
C PRO A 676 -18.32 17.95 -14.05
N GLU A 677 -19.25 18.82 -14.45
CA GLU A 677 -20.30 19.38 -13.57
C GLU A 677 -21.29 18.31 -13.09
N LEU A 678 -21.43 17.20 -13.83
CA LEU A 678 -22.34 16.09 -13.51
C LEU A 678 -21.66 14.95 -12.74
N CYS A 679 -20.32 14.99 -12.60
CA CYS A 679 -19.52 13.89 -12.03
C CYS A 679 -18.45 14.38 -11.04
N HIS A 680 -18.78 15.40 -10.24
CA HIS A 680 -17.90 15.95 -9.18
C HIS A 680 -16.47 16.35 -9.63
N GLY A 681 -16.30 16.76 -10.89
CA GLY A 681 -15.00 17.11 -11.48
C GLY A 681 -14.26 15.96 -12.17
N ILE A 682 -14.76 14.72 -12.12
CA ILE A 682 -14.22 13.60 -12.89
C ILE A 682 -14.39 13.89 -14.39
N GLN A 683 -13.31 13.72 -15.16
CA GLN A 683 -13.31 13.88 -16.61
C GLN A 683 -12.81 12.61 -17.30
N GLY A 684 -13.10 12.48 -18.59
CA GLY A 684 -12.74 11.32 -19.41
C GLY A 684 -13.59 11.29 -20.66
N LYS A 685 -13.71 10.13 -21.29
CA LYS A 685 -14.61 9.88 -22.41
C LYS A 685 -15.51 8.68 -22.14
N PHE A 686 -16.75 8.77 -22.59
CA PHE A 686 -17.68 7.66 -22.71
C PHE A 686 -17.70 7.10 -24.14
N SER A 687 -17.94 5.81 -24.26
CA SER A 687 -18.38 5.13 -25.47
C SER A 687 -19.44 4.09 -25.10
N LEU A 688 -20.29 3.69 -26.04
CA LEU A 688 -21.31 2.66 -25.74
C LEU A 688 -20.65 1.35 -25.30
N ASP A 689 -21.37 0.59 -24.49
CA ASP A 689 -21.03 -0.77 -24.05
C ASP A 689 -22.02 -1.76 -24.66
N GLU A 690 -21.52 -2.90 -25.13
CA GLU A 690 -22.31 -3.98 -25.74
C GLU A 690 -22.92 -4.90 -24.66
N GLU A 691 -22.26 -5.01 -23.51
CA GLU A 691 -22.70 -5.79 -22.35
C GLU A 691 -23.32 -4.90 -21.26
N ALA A 692 -23.86 -3.75 -21.67
CA ALA A 692 -24.32 -2.68 -20.78
C ALA A 692 -25.48 -3.11 -19.85
N VAL A 693 -25.36 -2.79 -18.57
CA VAL A 693 -26.48 -2.79 -17.63
C VAL A 693 -27.36 -1.58 -17.96
N LEU A 694 -28.58 -1.82 -18.45
CA LEU A 694 -29.52 -0.76 -18.85
C LEU A 694 -30.77 -0.70 -17.93
N PRO A 695 -31.32 0.50 -17.67
CA PRO A 695 -32.52 0.65 -16.84
C PRO A 695 -33.74 -0.09 -17.39
N ASN A 696 -34.53 -0.66 -16.49
CA ASN A 696 -35.74 -1.47 -16.72
C ASN A 696 -35.49 -2.83 -17.44
N GLN A 697 -34.24 -3.23 -17.65
CA GLN A 697 -33.91 -4.62 -18.01
C GLN A 697 -33.73 -5.48 -16.74
N VAL A 698 -33.95 -6.79 -16.86
CA VAL A 698 -33.66 -7.73 -15.77
C VAL A 698 -32.17 -8.05 -15.80
N VAL A 699 -31.45 -7.77 -14.71
CA VAL A 699 -30.06 -8.24 -14.54
C VAL A 699 -30.11 -9.55 -13.77
N CYS A 700 -29.96 -10.67 -14.48
CA CYS A 700 -29.92 -12.00 -13.86
C CYS A 700 -28.68 -12.14 -12.99
N SER A 701 -28.77 -12.90 -11.89
CA SER A 701 -27.58 -13.19 -11.09
C SER A 701 -26.73 -14.29 -11.72
N PRO A 702 -25.39 -14.11 -11.84
CA PRO A 702 -24.49 -15.20 -12.18
C PRO A 702 -24.41 -16.29 -11.09
N ILE A 703 -24.76 -15.95 -9.84
CA ILE A 703 -24.66 -16.84 -8.67
C ILE A 703 -26.05 -17.39 -8.34
N PRO A 704 -26.33 -18.71 -8.48
CA PRO A 704 -27.67 -19.28 -8.35
C PRO A 704 -28.37 -19.10 -6.98
N VAL A 705 -27.63 -18.69 -5.94
CA VAL A 705 -28.14 -18.45 -4.58
C VAL A 705 -28.68 -17.02 -4.40
N LEU A 706 -28.31 -16.09 -5.28
CA LEU A 706 -28.74 -14.69 -5.24
C LEU A 706 -29.95 -14.46 -6.16
N LYS A 707 -30.54 -13.25 -6.13
CA LYS A 707 -31.83 -12.96 -6.78
C LYS A 707 -31.66 -12.01 -7.96
N ASP A 708 -32.34 -12.30 -9.08
CA ASP A 708 -32.35 -11.45 -10.26
C ASP A 708 -32.92 -10.05 -9.96
N LEU A 709 -32.28 -9.02 -10.51
CA LEU A 709 -32.68 -7.63 -10.38
C LEU A 709 -33.81 -7.31 -11.37
N THR A 710 -35.02 -7.72 -11.01
CA THR A 710 -36.25 -7.52 -11.82
C THR A 710 -36.62 -6.06 -12.07
N HIS A 711 -36.10 -5.12 -11.28
CA HIS A 711 -36.43 -3.69 -11.32
C HIS A 711 -35.16 -2.82 -11.38
N ASN A 712 -34.26 -3.10 -12.32
CA ASN A 712 -33.01 -2.34 -12.43
C ASN A 712 -33.24 -0.85 -12.76
N ALA A 713 -32.63 0.02 -11.96
CA ALA A 713 -32.58 1.47 -12.13
C ALA A 713 -31.13 2.00 -12.22
N VAL A 714 -30.18 1.15 -12.60
CA VAL A 714 -28.76 1.45 -12.82
C VAL A 714 -28.47 1.47 -14.31
N ILE A 715 -27.54 2.34 -14.73
CA ILE A 715 -26.99 2.37 -16.08
C ILE A 715 -25.47 2.24 -16.06
N SER A 716 -24.89 1.47 -16.99
CA SER A 716 -23.45 1.36 -17.22
C SER A 716 -23.02 1.87 -18.59
N ILE A 717 -21.76 2.28 -18.71
CA ILE A 717 -21.15 2.73 -19.96
C ILE A 717 -19.63 2.52 -19.93
N ASN A 718 -19.01 2.26 -21.08
CA ASN A 718 -17.55 2.19 -21.17
C ASN A 718 -16.96 3.58 -20.88
N PHE A 719 -16.02 3.63 -19.93
CA PHE A 719 -15.30 4.82 -19.52
C PHE A 719 -13.83 4.72 -19.93
N LYS A 720 -13.28 5.84 -20.40
CA LYS A 720 -11.87 5.96 -20.70
C LYS A 720 -11.32 7.23 -20.07
N ASP A 721 -10.28 7.05 -19.27
CA ASP A 721 -9.56 8.14 -18.63
C ASP A 721 -9.07 9.21 -19.62
N PRO A 722 -8.80 10.45 -19.16
CA PRO A 722 -8.20 11.49 -19.99
C PRO A 722 -6.90 11.04 -20.66
N GLN A 723 -6.80 11.33 -21.96
CA GLN A 723 -5.68 10.95 -22.80
C GLN A 723 -4.72 12.13 -22.98
N PHE A 724 -3.43 11.83 -22.92
CA PHE A 724 -2.33 12.80 -22.99
C PHE A 724 -1.34 12.38 -24.08
N ALA A 725 -0.50 13.30 -24.56
CA ALA A 725 0.58 12.98 -25.48
C ALA A 725 1.68 12.13 -24.78
N GLU A 726 2.42 11.31 -25.55
CA GLU A 726 3.47 10.44 -25.00
C GLU A 726 4.64 11.18 -24.32
N ASP A 727 4.80 12.46 -24.59
CA ASP A 727 5.80 13.36 -24.00
C ASP A 727 5.23 14.27 -22.89
N TYR A 728 3.95 14.09 -22.52
CA TYR A 728 3.34 14.82 -21.42
C TYR A 728 3.93 14.38 -20.07
N ILE A 729 4.45 15.36 -19.30
CA ILE A 729 5.04 15.11 -17.98
C ILE A 729 4.05 15.51 -16.89
N PHE A 730 3.55 14.51 -16.15
CA PHE A 730 2.77 14.71 -14.94
C PHE A 730 3.66 15.30 -13.83
N LYS A 731 3.17 16.35 -13.16
CA LYS A 731 3.98 17.14 -12.21
C LYS A 731 3.96 16.53 -10.81
N ALA A 732 5.14 16.26 -10.26
CA ALA A 732 5.38 15.84 -8.89
C ALA A 732 5.36 17.04 -7.92
N VAL A 733 4.17 17.55 -7.56
CA VAL A 733 3.95 18.73 -6.68
C VAL A 733 2.56 18.70 -6.02
N MET A 734 2.40 19.23 -4.81
CA MET A 734 1.05 19.60 -4.32
C MET A 734 0.40 20.63 -5.26
N LEU A 735 -0.90 20.47 -5.54
CA LEU A 735 -1.63 21.36 -6.45
C LEU A 735 -1.94 22.74 -5.80
N PRO A 736 -2.08 23.82 -6.61
CA PRO A 736 -2.60 25.08 -6.12
C PRO A 736 -4.00 24.91 -5.50
N GLY A 737 -4.21 25.45 -4.30
CA GLY A 737 -5.48 25.31 -3.57
C GLY A 737 -5.59 24.05 -2.69
N ALA A 738 -4.61 23.14 -2.74
CA ALA A 738 -4.49 22.02 -1.81
C ALA A 738 -4.29 22.51 -0.37
N ARG A 739 -5.11 22.01 0.57
CA ARG A 739 -5.01 22.32 2.01
C ARG A 739 -4.35 21.15 2.73
N LYS A 740 -3.15 21.37 3.27
CA LYS A 740 -2.51 20.38 4.16
C LYS A 740 -3.42 20.10 5.39
N PRO A 741 -3.60 18.83 5.79
CA PRO A 741 -4.24 18.48 7.07
C PRO A 741 -3.64 19.18 8.29
N ALA A 742 -4.42 19.24 9.37
CA ALA A 742 -3.92 19.75 10.65
C ALA A 742 -2.77 18.87 11.18
N PRO A 743 -1.64 19.45 11.63
CA PRO A 743 -0.46 18.68 12.01
C PRO A 743 -0.71 17.86 13.29
N VAL A 744 -0.42 16.56 13.20
CA VAL A 744 -0.62 15.55 14.25
C VAL A 744 0.60 15.48 15.19
N LEU A 745 1.80 15.81 14.71
CA LEU A 745 3.04 15.61 15.48
C LEU A 745 3.48 16.87 16.24
N LYS A 746 3.93 16.72 17.51
CA LYS A 746 4.40 17.83 18.37
C LYS A 746 5.38 18.76 17.63
N PRO A 747 5.09 20.06 17.47
CA PRO A 747 6.01 20.99 16.81
C PRO A 747 7.35 21.08 17.54
N SER A 748 8.46 21.09 16.79
CA SER A 748 9.83 21.07 17.35
C SER A 748 10.12 22.25 18.28
N ASP A 749 9.57 23.43 17.97
CA ASP A 749 9.73 24.66 18.77
C ASP A 749 8.60 24.90 19.79
N TRP A 750 7.74 23.91 20.08
CA TRP A 750 6.60 24.06 20.98
C TRP A 750 6.98 24.63 22.36
N GLU A 751 8.12 24.20 22.90
CA GLU A 751 8.63 24.62 24.21
C GLU A 751 9.12 26.07 24.27
N LYS A 752 9.32 26.73 23.11
CA LYS A 752 9.68 28.15 23.02
C LYS A 752 8.48 29.06 22.74
N SER A 753 7.38 28.49 22.23
CA SER A 753 6.20 29.23 21.73
C SER A 753 4.97 29.07 22.63
N SER A 754 4.93 28.04 23.47
CA SER A 754 3.78 27.77 24.33
C SER A 754 3.76 28.63 25.60
N ASN A 755 2.80 29.55 25.68
CA ASN A 755 2.38 30.19 26.93
C ASN A 755 1.68 29.18 27.87
N GLY A 756 2.44 28.26 28.45
CA GLY A 756 1.98 27.30 29.47
C GLY A 756 1.01 26.20 28.99
N ARG A 757 0.71 26.11 27.69
CA ARG A 757 -0.20 25.09 27.13
C ARG A 757 0.55 23.77 26.91
N GLN A 758 0.14 22.73 27.65
CA GLN A 758 0.56 21.36 27.35
C GLN A 758 0.10 20.98 25.94
N TRP A 759 1.02 20.46 25.13
CA TRP A 759 0.68 19.84 23.85
C TRP A 759 -0.09 18.54 24.09
N LYS A 760 -1.11 18.28 23.29
CA LYS A 760 -1.89 17.02 23.32
C LYS A 760 -1.67 16.26 22.01
N PRO A 761 -1.32 14.96 22.04
CA PRO A 761 -1.28 14.12 20.84
C PRO A 761 -2.69 13.93 20.28
N GLN A 762 -2.82 13.97 18.96
CA GLN A 762 -4.07 13.68 18.26
C GLN A 762 -4.21 12.17 18.04
N LEU A 763 -5.17 11.56 18.74
CA LEU A 763 -5.45 10.12 18.71
C LEU A 763 -6.67 9.83 17.83
N GLY A 764 -6.41 9.27 16.65
CA GLY A 764 -7.41 9.13 15.58
C GLY A 764 -7.45 10.35 14.65
N PHE A 765 -8.50 10.49 13.84
CA PHE A 765 -8.67 11.61 12.92
C PHE A 765 -9.15 12.89 13.62
N ASN A 766 -9.97 12.79 14.67
CA ASN A 766 -10.46 13.97 15.40
C ASN A 766 -9.44 14.52 16.40
N ARG A 767 -9.41 15.85 16.58
CA ARG A 767 -8.57 16.53 17.57
C ARG A 767 -9.31 16.90 18.85
N ASP A 768 -10.63 17.05 18.79
CA ASP A 768 -11.46 17.50 19.93
C ASP A 768 -12.14 16.35 20.68
N ARG A 769 -11.66 15.11 20.45
CA ARG A 769 -12.08 13.88 21.14
C ARG A 769 -11.76 14.00 22.65
N ARG A 770 -12.74 14.46 23.44
CA ARG A 770 -12.63 14.53 24.89
C ARG A 770 -12.32 13.12 25.42
N PRO A 771 -11.25 12.90 26.20
CA PRO A 771 -11.03 11.60 26.83
C PRO A 771 -12.20 11.32 27.78
N VAL A 772 -12.95 10.25 27.49
CA VAL A 772 -14.05 9.79 28.33
C VAL A 772 -13.44 9.15 29.57
N HIS A 773 -13.26 9.96 30.61
CA HIS A 773 -12.90 9.44 31.92
C HIS A 773 -14.07 8.62 32.46
N LEU A 774 -13.78 7.37 32.85
CA LEU A 774 -14.69 6.61 33.70
C LEU A 774 -14.94 7.42 34.98
N ASP A 775 -16.22 7.57 35.35
CA ASP A 775 -16.60 8.24 36.59
C ASP A 775 -15.93 7.53 37.79
N PRO A 776 -15.55 8.23 38.87
CA PRO A 776 -15.12 7.59 40.11
C PRO A 776 -16.07 6.48 40.62
N ALA A 777 -17.37 6.53 40.33
CA ALA A 777 -18.33 5.45 40.54
C ALA A 777 -18.03 4.20 39.70
N ALA A 778 -17.70 4.34 38.41
CA ALA A 778 -17.31 3.23 37.54
C ALA A 778 -15.96 2.63 37.94
N PHE A 779 -14.99 3.46 38.36
CA PHE A 779 -13.74 2.96 38.97
C PHE A 779 -13.99 2.17 40.27
N ARG A 780 -14.92 2.63 41.13
CA ARG A 780 -15.34 1.88 42.32
C ARG A 780 -16.03 0.56 41.96
N ALA A 781 -16.88 0.54 40.94
CA ALA A 781 -17.52 -0.70 40.46
C ALA A 781 -16.51 -1.72 39.91
N LEU A 782 -15.57 -1.29 39.05
CA LEU A 782 -14.46 -2.14 38.59
C LEU A 782 -13.61 -2.65 39.76
N GLY A 783 -13.36 -1.81 40.76
CA GLY A 783 -12.66 -2.17 42.00
C GLY A 783 -13.42 -3.14 42.94
N HIS A 784 -14.71 -3.40 42.68
CA HIS A 784 -15.52 -4.42 43.35
C HIS A 784 -15.66 -5.72 42.55
N VAL A 785 -15.59 -5.66 41.21
CA VAL A 785 -15.73 -6.83 40.32
C VAL A 785 -14.39 -7.52 40.07
N MET A 786 -13.27 -6.78 40.09
CA MET A 786 -11.93 -7.37 39.98
C MET A 786 -11.48 -8.03 41.29
N PRO A 787 -11.14 -9.34 41.31
CA PRO A 787 -10.65 -10.00 42.51
C PRO A 787 -9.32 -9.38 42.97
N ARG A 788 -9.29 -8.83 44.19
CA ARG A 788 -8.06 -8.28 44.80
C ARG A 788 -7.12 -9.41 45.23
N GLY A 789 -6.31 -9.90 44.29
CA GLY A 789 -5.11 -10.67 44.61
C GLY A 789 -4.20 -9.88 45.56
N SER A 790 -3.82 -10.47 46.70
CA SER A 790 -3.14 -9.75 47.77
C SER A 790 -1.64 -9.58 47.51
N SER A 791 -1.18 -8.33 47.36
CA SER A 791 -0.05 -7.74 48.11
C SER A 791 0.35 -6.38 47.53
N GLY A 792 0.75 -5.43 48.39
CA GLY A 792 1.12 -4.07 47.99
C GLY A 792 0.58 -3.01 48.95
N THR A 793 1.20 -2.88 50.12
CA THR A 793 0.82 -1.90 51.15
C THR A 793 1.07 -0.47 50.69
N GLY A 794 0.00 0.31 50.49
CA GLY A 794 0.08 1.73 50.22
C GLY A 794 -0.03 2.57 51.49
N VAL A 795 0.81 3.59 51.63
CA VAL A 795 0.62 4.73 52.56
C VAL A 795 0.85 6.02 51.79
N TYR A 796 -0.22 6.55 51.18
CA TYR A 796 -0.31 7.95 50.81
C TYR A 796 -1.23 8.64 51.82
N SER A 797 -0.62 9.31 52.81
CA SER A 797 -1.34 10.15 53.76
C SER A 797 -1.54 11.55 53.17
N ASN A 798 -2.72 12.14 53.39
CA ASN A 798 -2.99 13.52 52.99
C ASN A 798 -2.13 14.51 53.80
N ALA A 799 -1.44 15.43 53.13
CA ALA A 799 -0.80 16.59 53.75
C ALA A 799 -0.73 17.78 52.78
N ALA A 800 -0.89 19.00 53.32
CA ALA A 800 -0.68 20.26 52.62
C ALA A 800 0.79 20.74 52.79
N PRO A 801 1.30 21.70 51.99
CA PRO A 801 2.74 21.94 51.89
C PRO A 801 3.31 22.91 52.96
N PRO A 802 4.52 22.65 53.47
CA PRO A 802 5.39 23.65 54.12
C PRO A 802 6.41 24.27 53.13
N PRO A 803 6.97 25.46 53.41
CA PRO A 803 7.90 26.16 52.52
C PRO A 803 9.39 25.80 52.72
N ALA A 804 10.18 26.19 51.72
CA ALA A 804 11.62 26.01 51.49
C ALA A 804 12.61 25.98 52.68
N ALA A 805 13.56 25.02 52.65
CA ALA A 805 14.98 25.24 52.99
C ALA A 805 15.94 24.14 52.46
N PHE A 806 17.22 24.52 52.40
CA PHE A 806 18.47 23.87 51.96
C PHE A 806 18.78 22.39 52.31
N GLN A 807 19.63 21.78 51.44
CA GLN A 807 20.69 20.77 51.68
C GLN A 807 20.39 19.41 52.36
N GLY A 808 21.08 18.34 51.90
CA GLY A 808 21.18 17.06 52.64
C GLY A 808 21.53 15.84 51.77
N ASN A 809 22.69 15.22 51.99
CA ASN A 809 23.25 14.17 51.14
C ASN A 809 23.10 12.74 51.76
N MET A 810 23.05 11.70 50.91
CA MET A 810 23.60 10.32 51.12
C MET A 810 22.85 9.11 51.78
N TYR A 811 23.11 7.94 51.15
CA TYR A 811 23.18 6.49 51.57
C TYR A 811 22.01 5.66 52.19
N ARG A 812 21.50 4.69 51.39
CA ARG A 812 21.46 3.19 51.52
C ARG A 812 21.96 2.47 52.82
N PRO A 813 21.76 1.12 53.07
CA PRO A 813 20.89 0.06 52.44
C PRO A 813 20.35 -1.16 53.30
N LEU A 814 19.53 -2.06 52.67
CA LEU A 814 19.60 -3.57 52.62
C LEU A 814 19.10 -4.59 53.72
N LEU A 815 18.85 -5.86 53.25
CA LEU A 815 18.78 -7.21 53.92
C LEU A 815 17.47 -7.65 54.67
N ARG A 816 17.09 -8.95 54.90
CA ARG A 816 17.18 -10.28 54.17
C ARG A 816 16.41 -11.42 54.93
N GLY A 817 16.04 -12.55 54.28
CA GLY A 817 15.60 -13.85 54.89
C GLY A 817 14.13 -14.26 54.59
N GLN A 818 13.75 -15.44 54.05
CA GLN A 818 13.81 -16.87 54.51
C GLN A 818 12.72 -17.28 55.54
N ALA A 819 12.06 -18.47 55.53
CA ALA A 819 11.85 -19.55 54.52
C ALA A 819 10.85 -20.64 55.06
N GLN A 820 10.53 -21.66 54.22
CA GLN A 820 10.00 -23.03 54.53
C GLN A 820 8.46 -23.35 54.47
N ILE A 821 8.16 -24.66 54.46
CA ILE A 821 6.90 -25.37 54.04
C ILE A 821 6.79 -26.68 54.87
N PRO A 822 5.59 -27.27 55.16
CA PRO A 822 5.28 -28.60 54.55
C PRO A 822 3.78 -29.05 54.40
N LYS A 823 3.49 -29.69 53.25
CA LYS A 823 2.75 -30.98 53.01
C LYS A 823 1.32 -31.32 53.54
N LEU A 824 0.54 -31.90 52.60
CA LEU A 824 -0.25 -33.17 52.62
C LEU A 824 -1.82 -33.22 52.65
N MET A 825 -2.37 -33.66 51.50
CA MET A 825 -3.53 -34.55 51.21
C MET A 825 -4.47 -35.07 52.34
N SER A 826 -5.80 -35.06 52.13
CA SER A 826 -6.57 -36.19 51.50
C SER A 826 -8.12 -36.22 51.70
N ASN A 827 -8.83 -36.72 50.67
CA ASN A 827 -10.02 -37.61 50.67
C ASN A 827 -11.50 -37.20 51.01
N VAL A 828 -12.37 -37.51 50.02
CA VAL A 828 -13.72 -38.15 50.11
C VAL A 828 -15.03 -37.29 50.19
N ARG A 829 -16.11 -37.88 49.62
CA ARG A 829 -17.51 -37.44 49.31
C ARG A 829 -18.44 -38.69 49.47
N PRO A 830 -19.78 -38.66 49.26
CA PRO A 830 -20.85 -37.69 49.62
C PRO A 830 -22.08 -38.40 50.26
N GLN A 831 -23.21 -37.71 50.57
CA GLN A 831 -24.59 -38.14 50.19
C GLN A 831 -25.74 -37.16 50.55
N ASP A 832 -26.68 -37.04 49.61
CA ASP A 832 -28.16 -36.93 49.63
C ASP A 832 -29.02 -36.37 50.79
N SER A 833 -30.07 -35.62 50.41
CA SER A 833 -31.36 -35.43 51.14
C SER A 833 -32.47 -34.96 50.16
N TRP A 834 -33.77 -35.08 50.52
CA TRP A 834 -34.88 -35.24 49.54
C TRP A 834 -36.21 -34.50 49.90
N ARG A 835 -37.06 -34.26 48.86
CA ARG A 835 -38.56 -34.03 48.83
C ARG A 835 -39.20 -32.72 49.38
N GLY A 836 -40.24 -32.24 48.66
CA GLY A 836 -41.60 -32.04 49.26
C GLY A 836 -42.38 -30.71 49.01
N PRO A 837 -43.46 -30.70 48.21
CA PRO A 837 -44.54 -29.67 48.16
C PRO A 837 -45.85 -30.19 48.83
N PRO A 838 -47.11 -29.64 48.67
CA PRO A 838 -47.66 -28.45 47.95
C PRO A 838 -48.44 -27.52 48.97
N PRO A 839 -49.72 -27.02 48.87
CA PRO A 839 -50.73 -26.87 47.79
C PRO A 839 -51.69 -25.60 47.82
N LEU A 840 -52.73 -25.62 46.94
CA LEU A 840 -54.09 -25.01 47.00
C LEU A 840 -54.40 -23.48 46.77
N PHE A 841 -55.07 -23.19 45.60
CA PHE A 841 -56.31 -22.38 45.34
C PHE A 841 -56.37 -20.87 45.74
N GLN A 842 -57.21 -19.97 45.19
CA GLN A 842 -58.41 -19.97 44.30
C GLN A 842 -58.41 -18.66 43.44
N GLN A 843 -58.70 -18.60 42.13
CA GLN A 843 -60.02 -18.41 41.45
C GLN A 843 -60.94 -17.29 42.06
N GLN A 844 -61.71 -16.45 41.33
CA GLN A 844 -61.99 -16.24 39.88
C GLN A 844 -62.91 -14.99 39.69
N ARG A 845 -62.95 -14.31 38.51
CA ARG A 845 -64.20 -13.76 37.86
C ARG A 845 -63.96 -12.97 36.54
N PHE A 846 -64.99 -12.94 35.70
CA PHE A 846 -65.19 -12.08 34.50
C PHE A 846 -66.39 -11.13 34.76
N ASP A 847 -66.52 -10.02 34.03
CA ASP A 847 -67.61 -9.81 33.04
C ASP A 847 -67.36 -8.59 32.10
N ARG A 848 -68.32 -8.35 31.17
CA ARG A 848 -68.30 -7.48 29.96
C ARG A 848 -68.60 -5.99 30.19
N GLY A 849 -68.38 -5.16 29.15
CA GLY A 849 -69.27 -4.00 28.89
C GLY A 849 -68.87 -2.90 27.89
N VAL A 850 -69.08 -3.12 26.57
CA VAL A 850 -69.58 -2.18 25.52
C VAL A 850 -69.17 -0.68 25.51
N GLY A 851 -68.74 -0.12 24.35
CA GLY A 851 -68.78 1.35 24.13
C GLY A 851 -68.12 1.93 22.85
N ALA A 852 -68.90 2.04 21.76
CA ALA A 852 -68.75 2.77 20.47
C ALA A 852 -67.57 3.74 20.17
N GLU A 853 -67.17 3.75 18.88
CA GLU A 853 -66.49 4.89 18.18
C GLU A 853 -67.52 6.02 17.87
N PRO A 854 -67.13 7.31 17.66
CA PRO A 854 -66.70 7.73 16.30
C PRO A 854 -65.78 8.98 16.16
N LEU A 855 -65.06 9.03 15.03
CA LEU A 855 -64.78 10.18 14.11
C LEU A 855 -64.19 11.55 14.56
N LEU A 856 -63.37 12.07 13.63
CA LEU A 856 -62.71 13.41 13.53
C LEU A 856 -63.70 14.61 13.59
N PRO A 857 -63.29 15.85 14.01
CA PRO A 857 -62.78 16.81 13.01
C PRO A 857 -61.80 17.95 13.45
N TRP A 858 -60.96 18.32 12.47
CA TRP A 858 -60.36 19.63 12.11
C TRP A 858 -60.63 20.96 12.87
N ASN A 859 -59.52 21.66 13.18
CA ASN A 859 -59.18 23.08 12.90
C ASN A 859 -60.27 24.18 12.75
N ARG A 860 -60.10 25.32 13.47
CA ARG A 860 -59.94 26.69 12.89
C ARG A 860 -59.92 27.85 13.93
N MET A 861 -59.02 28.83 13.72
CA MET A 861 -59.22 30.29 13.51
C MET A 861 -57.82 30.97 13.50
N LEU A 862 -57.40 31.89 12.60
CA LEU A 862 -57.98 33.11 11.99
C LEU A 862 -58.07 34.30 12.97
N GLN A 863 -57.64 35.53 12.68
CA GLN A 863 -56.79 36.12 11.62
C GLN A 863 -56.40 37.59 12.04
N THR A 864 -55.87 38.43 11.12
CA THR A 864 -55.77 39.92 11.16
C THR A 864 -54.86 40.60 12.21
N GLN A 865 -54.28 41.81 12.01
CA GLN A 865 -53.79 42.53 10.80
C GLN A 865 -52.89 43.75 11.22
N ASN A 866 -52.07 44.26 10.29
CA ASN A 866 -51.61 45.66 10.08
C ASN A 866 -51.28 46.59 11.29
N ALA A 867 -50.03 47.05 11.47
CA ALA A 867 -49.38 48.24 10.85
C ALA A 867 -49.71 49.59 11.57
N ALA A 868 -48.99 50.72 11.47
CA ALA A 868 -47.77 51.13 10.73
C ALA A 868 -47.05 52.28 11.50
N PHE A 869 -45.87 52.73 11.06
CA PHE A 869 -45.53 54.13 10.67
C PHE A 869 -44.00 54.39 10.54
N GLN A 870 -43.58 55.02 9.43
CA GLN A 870 -42.32 55.79 9.27
C GLN A 870 -42.64 57.30 9.40
N PRO A 871 -41.65 58.20 9.58
CA PRO A 871 -41.18 58.98 8.41
C PRO A 871 -39.70 59.44 8.42
N ASN A 872 -39.26 59.92 7.25
CA ASN A 872 -37.93 60.45 6.92
C ASN A 872 -37.57 61.81 7.56
N GLN A 873 -36.26 62.10 7.65
CA GLN A 873 -35.59 63.19 6.89
C GLN A 873 -34.24 62.63 6.34
N TYR A 874 -33.75 62.86 5.11
CA TYR A 874 -33.54 64.09 4.29
C TYR A 874 -32.44 65.02 4.85
N GLN A 875 -31.51 65.61 4.07
CA GLN A 875 -31.00 65.35 2.70
C GLN A 875 -29.69 66.19 2.49
N MET A 876 -29.06 66.08 1.30
CA MET A 876 -28.08 66.99 0.65
C MET A 876 -26.61 66.51 0.60
N LEU A 877 -25.83 66.70 -0.47
CA LEU A 877 -26.16 66.82 -1.91
C LEU A 877 -24.87 66.68 -2.77
N ALA A 878 -24.88 65.89 -3.85
CA ALA A 878 -24.12 66.12 -5.11
C ALA A 878 -24.20 64.91 -6.08
N GLY A 879 -24.65 65.16 -7.32
CA GLY A 879 -24.32 64.38 -8.53
C GLY A 879 -23.59 65.31 -9.53
N PRO A 880 -23.74 65.18 -10.87
CA PRO A 880 -24.60 64.23 -11.63
C PRO A 880 -24.01 63.66 -12.95
N GLY A 881 -24.74 62.75 -13.61
CA GLY A 881 -24.71 62.50 -15.07
C GLY A 881 -23.63 61.54 -15.64
N GLY A 882 -23.77 60.99 -16.85
CA GLY A 882 -24.96 60.96 -17.72
C GLY A 882 -24.72 60.72 -19.23
N TYR A 883 -25.07 59.52 -19.74
CA TYR A 883 -25.26 59.12 -21.16
C TYR A 883 -24.06 59.11 -22.17
N PRO A 884 -24.12 58.29 -23.26
CA PRO A 884 -23.07 58.15 -24.30
C PRO A 884 -23.45 58.81 -25.66
N PRO A 885 -22.49 58.94 -26.62
CA PRO A 885 -22.69 58.24 -27.92
C PRO A 885 -21.44 57.85 -28.75
N ARG A 886 -21.71 56.97 -29.75
CA ARG A 886 -21.26 56.91 -31.17
C ARG A 886 -20.61 58.19 -31.80
N ARG A 887 -19.78 58.18 -32.88
CA ARG A 887 -19.17 57.14 -33.79
C ARG A 887 -18.18 57.81 -34.80
N ASP A 888 -17.63 57.01 -35.74
CA ASP A 888 -17.08 57.36 -37.09
C ASP A 888 -15.67 58.05 -37.11
N ASP A 889 -14.81 57.92 -38.14
CA ASP A 889 -14.92 57.26 -39.46
C ASP A 889 -13.54 56.77 -40.04
N ARG A 890 -13.59 56.08 -41.21
CA ARG A 890 -12.53 55.60 -42.14
C ARG A 890 -11.81 54.29 -41.75
N GLY A 891 -11.78 53.25 -42.61
CA GLY A 891 -12.54 53.07 -43.86
C GLY A 891 -12.12 51.88 -44.73
N GLY A 892 -13.05 50.96 -45.00
CA GLY A 892 -12.99 49.96 -46.08
C GLY A 892 -12.08 48.71 -45.86
N ARG A 893 -12.13 47.67 -46.72
CA ARG A 893 -13.23 47.14 -47.57
C ARG A 893 -12.83 45.78 -48.19
N GLN A 894 -13.66 44.74 -48.04
CA GLN A 894 -13.68 43.49 -48.87
C GLN A 894 -12.38 42.61 -48.88
N GLY A 895 -12.42 41.29 -49.08
CA GLY A 895 -13.53 40.33 -49.20
C GLY A 895 -13.02 38.88 -49.41
N TYR A 896 -13.90 37.88 -49.38
CA TYR A 896 -13.59 36.50 -49.79
C TYR A 896 -13.30 36.42 -51.31
N PRO A 897 -12.49 35.44 -51.77
CA PRO A 897 -13.10 34.24 -52.37
C PRO A 897 -12.42 32.90 -52.05
N ARG A 898 -12.95 31.84 -52.68
CA ARG A 898 -12.66 30.39 -52.54
C ARG A 898 -11.45 29.87 -53.33
N GLU A 899 -11.11 28.61 -53.03
CA GLU A 899 -10.61 27.54 -53.94
C GLU A 899 -9.15 27.52 -54.44
N GLY A 900 -8.50 26.35 -54.32
CA GLY A 900 -7.47 25.90 -55.29
C GLY A 900 -6.29 25.07 -54.78
N ARG A 901 -6.38 23.72 -54.89
CA ARG A 901 -5.28 22.72 -55.15
C ARG A 901 -4.03 22.71 -54.23
N LYS A 902 -3.72 21.64 -53.48
CA LYS A 902 -3.24 20.25 -53.82
C LYS A 902 -1.71 20.10 -54.03
N TYR A 903 -1.18 18.99 -53.49
CA TYR A 903 0.15 18.36 -53.67
C TYR A 903 1.36 18.94 -52.89
N PRO A 904 2.43 18.13 -52.62
CA PRO A 904 2.64 16.71 -52.93
C PRO A 904 2.81 15.78 -51.70
N LEU A 905 2.86 14.46 -51.97
CA LEU A 905 3.24 13.39 -51.02
C LEU A 905 4.78 13.18 -51.03
N PRO A 906 5.38 12.67 -49.93
CA PRO A 906 6.74 12.13 -49.95
C PRO A 906 6.80 10.74 -50.64
N PRO A 907 7.97 10.32 -51.16
CA PRO A 907 8.14 9.10 -51.96
C PRO A 907 8.27 7.80 -51.12
N PRO A 908 8.09 6.61 -51.74
CA PRO A 908 8.03 5.33 -51.03
C PRO A 908 9.37 4.58 -50.88
N SER A 909 9.43 3.74 -49.83
CA SER A 909 10.22 2.50 -49.69
C SER A 909 11.64 2.44 -50.29
N GLY A 910 12.66 2.64 -49.45
CA GLY A 910 14.05 2.23 -49.71
C GLY A 910 14.47 1.06 -48.81
N ARG A 911 15.06 0.00 -49.40
CA ARG A 911 15.66 -1.11 -48.64
C ARG A 911 17.03 -0.72 -48.08
N TYR A 912 17.34 -1.12 -46.84
CA TYR A 912 18.72 -1.32 -46.41
C TYR A 912 18.84 -2.60 -45.57
N SER A 913 19.74 -3.48 -46.00
CA SER A 913 20.28 -4.60 -45.24
C SER A 913 21.71 -4.26 -44.82
N TRP A 914 22.12 -4.67 -43.63
CA TRP A 914 23.53 -4.93 -43.30
C TRP A 914 23.62 -6.13 -42.36
N ASN A 915 24.76 -6.82 -42.44
CA ASN A 915 25.12 -7.97 -41.61
C ASN A 915 25.70 -7.51 -40.26
#